data_AF-A0A1V2PH27-F1
#
_entry.id   AF-A0A1V2PH27-F1
#
_cell.length_a   1.000
_cell.length_b   1.000
_cell.length_c   1.000
_cell.angle_alpha   90.00
_cell.angle_beta   90.00
_cell.angle_gamma   90.00
#
_symmetry.space_group_name_H-M   'P 1'
#
loop_
_entity.id
_entity.type
_entity.pdbx_description
1 polymer ?
#
loop_
_entity_poly.entity_id
_entity_poly.type
_entity_poly.pdbx_seq_one_letter_code
_entity_poly.pdbx_strand_id
1 'polypeptide(L)'
;MTSEPLAIVGMACRFPGGIDSPGALWQALVERRTVAGPFPEDRGWDAFRSTAEHGGFLDEATGFDAAFFDVSPREADAMDPQQRLALEVGWEALEHARIDPTTLKGSRTGVFLGAEARPYGPRLHDAAPDLAGLLFTGTAPSVISGRLAYTLGVHGPTLTVDTSASSSLVALHLAVESLRSGACELALAGGVTVMTTPSYYVAFSALGSLAPDGRCKPFSADADGVAWSEGAGVLVVERLERAHRLGHRVLAVIRGSAINSDGASQSLTAPNGDAQRDVIRAALTDAGLTASDVDAVEAHGTGTRLGDRIEAGALLAAYGKDREPGRPLLVGSVKSNLGHTLAAAGVAGVIKTVLSLRHRTLPESLHITSPTPSVDWGDGQVRLLTEQTPWPDAAHPPRAGVSGFGIGGTNAHVILEAAAAAPTPPMTDQRPVLDNALVWTLSARTHAALAAQAERLRDHLTTQPEPTADIAWSLATTRAALEHRAVLLGPEPLEGLNVLADGRPSAAVITGEARSERTVFVFPGQGSQWVGMGRELAEVSPVFRARLAQCAHALASYVDWDLDDVLAGRHGFEAADVVQPALWAVMVSLAAVWQAAGVRPAAVVGHSQGEIAAAAVAGILSLEDAAKVVALRSKTLTALAGRGGMLSIAEAVGAVRERVAAYGARLSVAAVNGPLSTVVSGDAEALRELAESYPESVRTRMIPVDYASHSAHVDELRDEILTVLQGINPSAGRIPMVSTLTGEWLTGPEMDESYWYSSLRETVEFDRAVRVLTAAGHGAFIETSPHPLLVGGITGAFAVGTLRRDEGGSDRLLASLADAYVHGVPVDWTAILPVAERIVDLPTYAFQRTRHWLTDEHTTRPAAEAPTMSAPVPVPVTVPDTERRVLDLVRGHASAVLGHDDAAGVHPTRTFKAQGFGSVLAVELRNRLASATALDLPQGLVFDYPSPAELASYLYAELHPDPLPAAVDSLELVLASATDSSARDRALARLESLLRGFRDAESLYATTDDELLALIDTELGLERDH
;
A
#
# COMPACT_ATOMS: atom_id res chain seq x y z
N MET A 1 -5.50 31.89 28.10
CA MET A 1 -4.89 30.59 27.72
C MET A 1 -4.26 30.82 26.37
N THR A 2 -2.95 30.67 26.23
CA THR A 2 -2.26 30.82 24.94
C THR A 2 -2.75 29.74 23.98
N SER A 3 -3.20 30.11 22.79
CA SER A 3 -3.57 29.16 21.74
C SER A 3 -2.32 28.36 21.36
N GLU A 4 -2.44 27.04 21.28
CA GLU A 4 -1.32 26.19 20.88
C GLU A 4 -0.95 26.47 19.42
N PRO A 5 0.34 26.74 19.09
CA PRO A 5 0.78 26.91 17.72
C PRO A 5 0.68 25.63 16.90
N LEU A 6 0.40 25.76 15.61
CA LEU A 6 0.32 24.63 14.68
C LEU A 6 1.47 24.65 13.67
N ALA A 7 2.00 23.49 13.35
CA ALA A 7 3.08 23.30 12.39
C ALA A 7 2.50 23.01 11.00
N ILE A 8 3.03 23.69 9.97
CA ILE A 8 2.93 23.22 8.59
C ILE A 8 4.11 22.27 8.37
N VAL A 9 3.84 20.99 8.17
CA VAL A 9 4.88 19.93 8.07
C VAL A 9 5.09 19.45 6.62
N GLY A 10 4.11 19.69 5.75
CA GLY A 10 4.17 19.40 4.33
C GLY A 10 3.31 20.34 3.51
N MET A 11 3.56 20.38 2.20
CA MET A 11 2.80 21.18 1.24
C MET A 11 3.04 20.70 -0.19
N ALA A 12 2.04 20.74 -1.04
CA ALA A 12 2.18 20.51 -2.48
C ALA A 12 1.30 21.49 -3.25
N CYS A 13 1.63 21.72 -4.53
CA CYS A 13 0.83 22.59 -5.39
C CYS A 13 0.91 22.22 -6.87
N ARG A 14 -0.09 22.69 -7.61
CA ARG A 14 -0.15 22.70 -9.08
C ARG A 14 -0.65 24.07 -9.51
N PHE A 15 0.19 24.79 -10.27
CA PHE A 15 -0.14 26.08 -10.85
C PHE A 15 0.26 26.13 -12.33
N PRO A 16 -0.35 27.03 -13.13
CA PRO A 16 -0.01 27.21 -14.54
C PRO A 16 1.48 27.45 -14.80
N GLY A 17 1.94 27.13 -16.02
CA GLY A 17 3.33 27.40 -16.45
C GLY A 17 4.36 26.41 -15.91
N GLY A 18 3.99 25.13 -15.86
CA GLY A 18 4.85 24.02 -15.41
C GLY A 18 5.14 24.01 -13.92
N ILE A 19 4.36 24.72 -13.10
CA ILE A 19 4.60 24.82 -11.66
C ILE A 19 3.94 23.64 -10.95
N ASP A 20 4.69 22.56 -10.77
CA ASP A 20 4.21 21.30 -10.21
C ASP A 20 4.69 20.98 -8.79
N SER A 21 5.35 21.93 -8.14
CA SER A 21 5.89 21.73 -6.80
C SER A 21 6.14 23.08 -6.11
N PRO A 22 6.23 23.10 -4.77
CA PRO A 22 6.65 24.30 -4.06
C PRO A 22 8.04 24.80 -4.51
N GLY A 23 8.94 23.89 -4.88
CA GLY A 23 10.25 24.23 -5.45
C GLY A 23 10.13 24.93 -6.81
N ALA A 24 9.31 24.40 -7.72
CA ALA A 24 9.06 25.04 -9.02
C ALA A 24 8.38 26.40 -8.88
N LEU A 25 7.49 26.56 -7.90
CA LEU A 25 6.88 27.86 -7.57
C LEU A 25 7.92 28.85 -7.09
N TRP A 26 8.83 28.43 -6.18
CA TRP A 26 9.90 29.30 -5.70
C TRP A 26 10.78 29.81 -6.85
N GLN A 27 11.19 28.92 -7.76
CA GLN A 27 11.95 29.33 -8.93
C GLN A 27 11.17 30.33 -9.80
N ALA A 28 9.87 30.08 -10.05
CA ALA A 28 9.04 31.01 -10.81
C ALA A 28 8.99 32.42 -10.20
N LEU A 29 8.92 32.50 -8.87
CA LEU A 29 8.85 33.77 -8.15
C LEU A 29 10.16 34.55 -8.24
N VAL A 30 11.31 33.88 -8.05
CA VAL A 30 12.65 34.50 -8.10
C VAL A 30 13.03 34.89 -9.53
N GLU A 31 12.63 34.09 -10.52
CA GLU A 31 12.83 34.36 -11.96
C GLU A 31 11.85 35.40 -12.51
N ARG A 32 10.94 35.92 -11.69
CA ARG A 32 9.94 36.92 -12.08
C ARG A 32 9.02 36.44 -13.21
N ARG A 33 8.69 35.14 -13.24
CA ARG A 33 7.81 34.57 -14.26
C ARG A 33 6.35 34.96 -14.04
N THR A 34 5.64 35.17 -15.14
CA THR A 34 4.18 35.37 -15.21
C THR A 34 3.58 34.23 -16.00
N VAL A 35 2.46 33.66 -15.51
CA VAL A 35 1.85 32.45 -16.08
C VAL A 35 0.71 32.71 -17.07
N ALA A 36 0.37 33.97 -17.32
CA ALA A 36 -0.71 34.34 -18.24
C ALA A 36 -0.40 33.86 -19.66
N GLY A 37 -1.29 33.06 -20.23
CA GLY A 37 -1.20 32.46 -21.55
C GLY A 37 -2.56 32.42 -22.28
N PRO A 38 -2.60 31.86 -23.49
CA PRO A 38 -3.84 31.72 -24.27
C PRO A 38 -4.85 30.79 -23.59
N PHE A 39 -6.11 30.87 -24.01
CA PHE A 39 -7.15 29.93 -23.56
C PHE A 39 -6.85 28.49 -24.00
N PRO A 40 -7.23 27.48 -23.20
CA PRO A 40 -6.95 26.09 -23.50
C PRO A 40 -7.79 25.58 -24.68
N GLU A 41 -7.15 24.89 -25.63
CA GLU A 41 -7.81 24.32 -26.80
C GLU A 41 -8.33 22.89 -26.55
N ASP A 42 -7.88 22.25 -25.48
CA ASP A 42 -8.11 20.83 -25.18
C ASP A 42 -9.33 20.56 -24.29
N ARG A 43 -10.16 21.57 -24.03
CA ARG A 43 -11.32 21.50 -23.11
C ARG A 43 -12.67 21.56 -23.79
N GLY A 44 -12.70 21.71 -25.12
CA GLY A 44 -13.94 21.76 -25.90
C GLY A 44 -14.77 23.02 -25.66
N TRP A 45 -14.12 24.16 -25.40
CA TRP A 45 -14.83 25.43 -25.20
C TRP A 45 -15.38 25.96 -26.52
N ASP A 46 -16.70 26.21 -26.57
CA ASP A 46 -17.33 26.92 -27.69
C ASP A 46 -16.79 28.34 -27.83
N ALA A 47 -16.91 28.91 -29.04
CA ALA A 47 -16.56 30.30 -29.27
C ALA A 47 -17.34 31.24 -28.34
N PHE A 48 -16.63 32.02 -27.53
CA PHE A 48 -17.19 32.96 -26.56
C PHE A 48 -16.60 34.36 -26.75
N ARG A 49 -17.23 35.37 -26.15
CA ARG A 49 -16.71 36.73 -26.11
C ARG A 49 -16.12 37.01 -24.74
N SER A 50 -14.91 37.56 -24.73
CA SER A 50 -14.20 38.01 -23.53
C SER A 50 -13.52 39.34 -23.80
N THR A 51 -13.47 40.22 -22.80
CA THR A 51 -12.64 41.44 -22.84
C THR A 51 -11.19 41.16 -22.46
N ALA A 52 -10.90 40.03 -21.83
CA ALA A 52 -9.55 39.53 -21.59
C ALA A 52 -9.12 38.56 -22.70
N GLU A 53 -7.86 38.66 -23.11
CA GLU A 53 -7.25 37.81 -24.15
C GLU A 53 -6.48 36.62 -23.57
N HIS A 54 -6.12 36.67 -22.29
CA HIS A 54 -5.24 35.69 -21.64
C HIS A 54 -5.75 35.29 -20.24
N GLY A 55 -5.25 34.16 -19.74
CA GLY A 55 -5.54 33.62 -18.40
C GLY A 55 -4.44 32.67 -17.92
N GLY A 56 -4.52 32.24 -16.66
CA GLY A 56 -3.64 31.18 -16.14
C GLY A 56 -4.33 29.82 -16.16
N PHE A 57 -3.84 28.87 -16.95
CA PHE A 57 -4.43 27.54 -17.09
C PHE A 57 -3.43 26.44 -16.74
N LEU A 58 -3.91 25.40 -16.07
CA LEU A 58 -3.10 24.22 -15.79
C LEU A 58 -2.79 23.48 -17.10
N ASP A 59 -1.52 23.09 -17.27
CA ASP A 59 -1.02 22.44 -18.49
C ASP A 59 -1.66 21.05 -18.71
N GLU A 60 -1.81 20.27 -17.64
CA GLU A 60 -2.38 18.90 -17.70
C GLU A 60 -3.69 18.76 -16.92
N ALA A 61 -4.60 19.75 -17.04
CA ALA A 61 -5.91 19.70 -16.36
C ALA A 61 -6.77 18.48 -16.71
N THR A 62 -6.48 17.83 -17.85
CA THR A 62 -7.19 16.63 -18.32
C THR A 62 -6.52 15.33 -17.92
N GLY A 63 -5.26 15.37 -17.46
CA GLY A 63 -4.49 14.21 -17.07
C GLY A 63 -4.81 13.73 -15.65
N PHE A 64 -4.93 12.42 -15.45
CA PHE A 64 -5.08 11.81 -14.13
C PHE A 64 -4.64 10.35 -14.14
N ASP A 65 -3.95 9.90 -13.08
CA ASP A 65 -3.61 8.47 -12.88
C ASP A 65 -4.75 7.76 -12.12
N ALA A 66 -5.79 7.38 -12.85
CA ALA A 66 -6.99 6.77 -12.27
C ALA A 66 -6.70 5.44 -11.57
N ALA A 67 -5.85 4.61 -12.19
CA ALA A 67 -5.49 3.29 -11.66
C ALA A 67 -4.78 3.39 -10.31
N PHE A 68 -3.93 4.40 -10.10
CA PHE A 68 -3.26 4.61 -8.82
C PHE A 68 -4.24 4.77 -7.64
N PHE A 69 -5.35 5.46 -7.89
CA PHE A 69 -6.38 5.76 -6.90
C PHE A 69 -7.53 4.74 -6.86
N ASP A 70 -7.36 3.58 -7.51
CA ASP A 70 -8.40 2.56 -7.66
C ASP A 70 -9.71 3.16 -8.24
N VAL A 71 -9.57 4.02 -9.26
CA VAL A 71 -10.67 4.66 -10.00
C VAL A 71 -10.71 4.07 -11.40
N SER A 72 -11.89 3.65 -11.85
CA SER A 72 -12.08 3.15 -13.23
C SER A 72 -11.96 4.29 -14.26
N PRO A 73 -11.53 4.03 -15.51
CA PRO A 73 -11.51 5.04 -16.56
C PRO A 73 -12.86 5.76 -16.73
N ARG A 74 -13.96 5.01 -16.70
CA ARG A 74 -15.32 5.54 -16.84
C ARG A 74 -15.72 6.48 -15.69
N GLU A 75 -15.31 6.17 -14.46
CA GLU A 75 -15.52 7.07 -13.32
C GLU A 75 -14.61 8.30 -13.43
N ALA A 76 -13.34 8.13 -13.81
CA ALA A 76 -12.39 9.22 -13.96
C ALA A 76 -12.82 10.25 -14.99
N ASP A 77 -13.44 9.82 -16.10
CA ASP A 77 -14.05 10.71 -17.08
C ASP A 77 -15.18 11.55 -16.47
N ALA A 78 -16.03 10.94 -15.64
CA ALA A 78 -17.13 11.62 -14.97
C ALA A 78 -16.71 12.48 -13.76
N MET A 79 -15.47 12.37 -13.30
CA MET A 79 -14.94 13.15 -12.18
C MET A 79 -14.57 14.57 -12.60
N ASP A 80 -15.11 15.56 -11.89
CA ASP A 80 -14.64 16.93 -11.92
C ASP A 80 -13.10 16.95 -11.76
N PRO A 81 -12.34 17.58 -12.67
CA PRO A 81 -10.89 17.73 -12.57
C PRO A 81 -10.41 18.25 -11.21
N GLN A 82 -11.24 19.01 -10.48
CA GLN A 82 -10.93 19.46 -9.12
C GLN A 82 -10.77 18.29 -8.13
N GLN A 83 -11.59 17.23 -8.25
CA GLN A 83 -11.46 16.02 -7.42
C GLN A 83 -10.15 15.27 -7.74
N ARG A 84 -9.84 15.12 -9.02
CA ARG A 84 -8.64 14.44 -9.52
C ARG A 84 -7.37 15.14 -9.05
N LEU A 85 -7.33 16.46 -9.20
CA LEU A 85 -6.21 17.28 -8.78
C LEU A 85 -6.03 17.29 -7.25
N ALA A 86 -7.13 17.29 -6.48
CA ALA A 86 -7.07 17.21 -5.02
C ALA A 86 -6.49 15.86 -4.54
N LEU A 87 -6.75 14.76 -5.25
CA LEU A 87 -6.17 13.45 -4.93
C LEU A 87 -4.64 13.44 -5.10
N GLU A 88 -4.15 13.87 -6.27
CA GLU A 88 -2.71 13.91 -6.54
C GLU A 88 -1.97 14.88 -5.62
N VAL A 89 -2.45 16.13 -5.50
CA VAL A 89 -1.79 17.15 -4.67
C VAL A 89 -1.89 16.79 -3.18
N GLY A 90 -2.97 16.14 -2.75
CA GLY A 90 -3.11 15.62 -1.39
C GLY A 90 -2.08 14.54 -1.06
N TRP A 91 -1.87 13.58 -1.98
CA TRP A 91 -0.85 12.54 -1.84
C TRP A 91 0.56 13.13 -1.78
N GLU A 92 0.88 14.02 -2.72
CA GLU A 92 2.19 14.67 -2.80
C GLU A 92 2.48 15.53 -1.56
N ALA A 93 1.47 16.18 -0.98
CA ALA A 93 1.64 16.98 0.23
C ALA A 93 2.10 16.10 1.42
N LEU A 94 1.60 14.86 1.52
CA LEU A 94 1.99 13.88 2.53
C LEU A 94 3.39 13.32 2.28
N GLU A 95 3.72 12.96 1.04
CA GLU A 95 5.08 12.52 0.70
C GLU A 95 6.11 13.63 0.90
N HIS A 96 5.75 14.88 0.59
CA HIS A 96 6.54 16.05 0.91
C HIS A 96 6.67 16.18 2.44
N ALA A 97 5.60 15.97 3.22
CA ALA A 97 5.66 15.91 4.68
C ALA A 97 6.57 14.80 5.25
N ARG A 98 7.09 13.90 4.40
CA ARG A 98 7.87 12.71 4.76
C ARG A 98 7.04 11.68 5.54
N ILE A 99 5.75 11.64 5.24
CA ILE A 99 4.79 10.70 5.83
C ILE A 99 4.40 9.71 4.73
N ASP A 100 4.57 8.41 4.98
CA ASP A 100 3.96 7.38 4.14
C ASP A 100 2.43 7.51 4.22
N PRO A 101 1.74 7.88 3.12
CA PRO A 101 0.30 8.11 3.15
C PRO A 101 -0.51 6.88 3.57
N THR A 102 0.00 5.67 3.35
CA THR A 102 -0.70 4.42 3.68
C THR A 102 -0.78 4.15 5.18
N THR A 103 0.14 4.71 5.96
CA THR A 103 0.16 4.61 7.43
C THR A 103 -0.97 5.42 8.09
N LEU A 104 -1.61 6.34 7.35
CA LEU A 104 -2.70 7.16 7.86
C LEU A 104 -4.06 6.44 7.86
N LYS A 105 -4.17 5.27 7.22
CA LYS A 105 -5.42 4.51 7.17
C LYS A 105 -5.92 4.20 8.59
N GLY A 106 -7.16 4.56 8.88
CA GLY A 106 -7.77 4.42 10.20
C GLY A 106 -7.46 5.58 11.17
N SER A 107 -6.58 6.51 10.81
CA SER A 107 -6.23 7.66 11.66
C SER A 107 -7.32 8.72 11.69
N ARG A 108 -7.26 9.59 12.70
CA ARG A 108 -8.13 10.77 12.83
C ARG A 108 -7.56 11.96 12.08
N THR A 109 -7.20 11.78 10.82
CA THR A 109 -6.74 12.85 9.94
C THR A 109 -7.94 13.55 9.29
N GLY A 110 -8.01 14.88 9.39
CA GLY A 110 -9.08 15.68 8.79
C GLY A 110 -8.73 16.19 7.38
N VAL A 111 -9.74 16.52 6.57
CA VAL A 111 -9.58 17.03 5.20
C VAL A 111 -10.47 18.26 5.01
N PHE A 112 -9.85 19.41 4.75
CA PHE A 112 -10.51 20.71 4.64
C PHE A 112 -10.08 21.39 3.33
N LEU A 113 -10.94 21.38 2.32
CA LEU A 113 -10.62 21.93 1.01
C LEU A 113 -11.55 23.07 0.62
N GLY A 114 -10.97 24.19 0.19
CA GLY A 114 -11.69 25.26 -0.48
C GLY A 114 -11.94 24.92 -1.94
N ALA A 115 -13.19 24.85 -2.37
CA ALA A 115 -13.54 24.59 -3.76
C ALA A 115 -14.93 25.14 -4.10
N GLU A 116 -15.14 25.48 -5.36
CA GLU A 116 -16.42 25.99 -5.87
C GLU A 116 -17.10 24.92 -6.73
N ALA A 117 -18.43 24.87 -6.69
CA ALA A 117 -19.19 24.04 -7.61
C ALA A 117 -18.97 24.52 -9.05
N ARG A 118 -18.57 23.62 -9.94
CA ARG A 118 -18.34 23.92 -11.36
C ARG A 118 -19.17 23.01 -12.24
N PRO A 119 -19.75 23.54 -13.33
CA PRO A 119 -20.40 22.69 -14.32
C PRO A 119 -19.35 21.81 -14.99
N TYR A 120 -19.53 20.50 -14.96
CA TYR A 120 -18.68 19.54 -15.65
C TYR A 120 -19.56 18.42 -16.21
N GLY A 121 -19.45 18.16 -17.52
CA GLY A 121 -20.36 17.24 -18.21
C GLY A 121 -21.80 17.78 -18.33
N PRO A 122 -22.75 16.91 -18.74
CA PRO A 122 -24.16 17.27 -18.89
C PRO A 122 -24.81 17.48 -17.51
N ARG A 123 -25.98 18.12 -17.50
CA ARG A 123 -26.77 18.22 -16.26
C ARG A 123 -27.24 16.83 -15.86
N LEU A 124 -27.34 16.58 -14.56
CA LEU A 124 -27.68 15.26 -14.02
C LEU A 124 -29.02 14.69 -14.55
N HIS A 125 -30.01 15.54 -14.80
CA HIS A 125 -31.30 15.12 -15.37
C HIS A 125 -31.29 14.88 -16.89
N ASP A 126 -30.26 15.38 -17.57
CA ASP A 126 -30.04 15.20 -19.01
C ASP A 126 -29.04 14.06 -19.30
N ALA A 127 -28.39 13.51 -18.26
CA ALA A 127 -27.41 12.45 -18.39
C ALA A 127 -28.07 11.09 -18.70
N ALA A 128 -27.39 10.26 -19.50
CA ALA A 128 -27.80 8.88 -19.71
C ALA A 128 -27.86 8.11 -18.37
N PRO A 129 -28.83 7.19 -18.18
CA PRO A 129 -29.05 6.53 -16.88
C PRO A 129 -27.81 5.82 -16.30
N ASP A 130 -26.95 5.30 -17.17
CA ASP A 130 -25.72 4.60 -16.84
C ASP A 130 -24.54 5.53 -16.48
N LEU A 131 -24.60 6.81 -16.90
CA LEU A 131 -23.63 7.85 -16.53
C LEU A 131 -24.10 8.68 -15.32
N ALA A 132 -25.40 8.80 -15.09
CA ALA A 132 -25.99 9.67 -14.07
C ALA A 132 -25.46 9.37 -12.65
N GLY A 133 -25.30 8.09 -12.29
CA GLY A 133 -24.75 7.71 -10.98
C GLY A 133 -23.31 8.17 -10.77
N LEU A 134 -22.46 8.03 -11.80
CA LEU A 134 -21.06 8.46 -11.77
C LEU A 134 -20.95 9.98 -11.73
N LEU A 135 -21.73 10.69 -12.55
CA LEU A 135 -21.77 12.16 -12.56
C LEU A 135 -22.21 12.73 -11.21
N PHE A 136 -23.21 12.12 -10.56
CA PHE A 136 -23.66 12.58 -9.24
C PHE A 136 -22.50 12.64 -8.24
N THR A 137 -21.71 11.57 -8.13
CA THR A 137 -20.52 11.54 -7.27
C THR A 137 -19.35 12.35 -7.85
N GLY A 138 -19.23 12.40 -9.17
CA GLY A 138 -18.13 13.03 -9.90
C GLY A 138 -18.15 14.55 -9.86
N THR A 139 -19.32 15.18 -9.72
CA THR A 139 -19.45 16.66 -9.73
C THR A 139 -19.94 17.24 -8.40
N ALA A 140 -20.27 16.42 -7.40
CA ALA A 140 -20.70 16.90 -6.09
C ALA A 140 -19.54 17.59 -5.34
N PRO A 141 -19.67 18.87 -4.92
CA PRO A 141 -18.58 19.58 -4.23
C PRO A 141 -18.11 18.87 -2.96
N SER A 142 -19.03 18.31 -2.17
CA SER A 142 -18.69 17.57 -0.95
C SER A 142 -17.80 16.34 -1.19
N VAL A 143 -17.78 15.80 -2.41
CA VAL A 143 -16.97 14.64 -2.77
C VAL A 143 -15.51 15.05 -3.06
N ILE A 144 -15.20 16.33 -3.27
CA ILE A 144 -13.80 16.79 -3.45
C ILE A 144 -12.96 16.44 -2.21
N SER A 145 -13.39 16.86 -1.02
CA SER A 145 -12.73 16.46 0.23
C SER A 145 -13.05 15.01 0.62
N GLY A 146 -14.30 14.56 0.39
CA GLY A 146 -14.77 13.22 0.73
C GLY A 146 -13.98 12.10 0.05
N ARG A 147 -13.65 12.26 -1.23
CA ARG A 147 -12.90 11.27 -2.01
C ARG A 147 -11.45 11.19 -1.56
N LEU A 148 -10.80 12.31 -1.27
CA LEU A 148 -9.45 12.30 -0.69
C LEU A 148 -9.44 11.58 0.67
N ALA A 149 -10.41 11.85 1.53
CA ALA A 149 -10.53 11.14 2.81
C ALA A 149 -10.79 9.63 2.62
N TYR A 150 -11.65 9.26 1.68
CA TYR A 150 -11.97 7.86 1.34
C TYR A 150 -10.74 7.10 0.82
N THR A 151 -10.00 7.70 -0.12
CA THR A 151 -8.79 7.13 -0.71
C THR A 151 -7.70 6.91 0.32
N LEU A 152 -7.47 7.87 1.21
CA LEU A 152 -6.51 7.74 2.31
C LEU A 152 -7.01 6.84 3.45
N GLY A 153 -8.31 6.53 3.47
CA GLY A 153 -8.94 5.73 4.52
C GLY A 153 -8.93 6.41 5.89
N VAL A 154 -9.04 7.74 5.94
CA VAL A 154 -8.97 8.54 7.19
C VAL A 154 -10.36 8.86 7.73
N HIS A 155 -10.45 9.14 9.05
CA HIS A 155 -11.73 9.28 9.77
C HIS A 155 -11.92 10.63 10.49
N GLY A 156 -11.07 11.63 10.22
CA GLY A 156 -11.25 12.97 10.78
C GLY A 156 -12.35 13.79 10.08
N PRO A 157 -12.65 15.01 10.58
CA PRO A 157 -13.62 15.90 9.94
C PRO A 157 -13.25 16.17 8.48
N THR A 158 -14.24 16.06 7.60
CA THR A 158 -14.04 16.16 6.14
C THR A 158 -15.03 17.16 5.56
N LEU A 159 -14.52 18.28 5.04
CA LEU A 159 -15.32 19.43 4.62
C LEU A 159 -14.79 20.02 3.31
N THR A 160 -15.74 20.35 2.43
CA THR A 160 -15.50 21.24 1.29
C THR A 160 -16.17 22.57 1.59
N VAL A 161 -15.42 23.67 1.44
CA VAL A 161 -15.82 25.03 1.83
C VAL A 161 -15.85 25.93 0.61
N ASP A 162 -16.95 26.65 0.43
CA ASP A 162 -17.08 27.71 -0.58
C ASP A 162 -17.34 29.05 0.10
N THR A 163 -16.29 29.87 0.15
CA THR A 163 -16.36 31.29 0.47
C THR A 163 -15.68 32.09 -0.65
N SER A 164 -15.77 31.60 -1.89
CA SER A 164 -15.12 32.15 -3.08
C SER A 164 -13.60 32.28 -2.90
N ALA A 165 -13.01 33.46 -3.15
CA ALA A 165 -11.56 33.67 -3.09
C ALA A 165 -10.91 33.48 -1.70
N SER A 166 -11.69 33.45 -0.61
CA SER A 166 -11.18 33.17 0.74
C SER A 166 -11.26 31.69 1.14
N SER A 167 -11.84 30.83 0.29
CA SER A 167 -12.19 29.43 0.61
C SER A 167 -11.05 28.64 1.24
N SER A 168 -9.84 28.66 0.65
CA SER A 168 -8.72 27.90 1.20
C SER A 168 -8.22 28.41 2.55
N LEU A 169 -8.32 29.72 2.84
CA LEU A 169 -7.93 30.25 4.16
C LEU A 169 -9.00 29.96 5.22
N VAL A 170 -10.28 29.98 4.83
CA VAL A 170 -11.36 29.53 5.72
C VAL A 170 -11.22 28.03 6.01
N ALA A 171 -10.91 27.21 5.00
CA ALA A 171 -10.61 25.80 5.18
C ALA A 171 -9.42 25.57 6.13
N LEU A 172 -8.34 26.35 5.98
CA LEU A 172 -7.19 26.32 6.89
C LEU A 172 -7.58 26.74 8.32
N HIS A 173 -8.40 27.78 8.49
CA HIS A 173 -8.90 28.20 9.79
C HIS A 173 -9.73 27.09 10.48
N LEU A 174 -10.61 26.41 9.74
CA LEU A 174 -11.38 25.29 10.27
C LEU A 174 -10.49 24.09 10.65
N ALA A 175 -9.45 23.81 9.87
CA ALA A 175 -8.45 22.81 10.20
C ALA A 175 -7.70 23.17 11.49
N VAL A 176 -7.32 24.45 11.65
CA VAL A 176 -6.67 24.97 12.86
C VAL A 176 -7.53 24.73 14.10
N GLU A 177 -8.82 25.09 14.03
CA GLU A 177 -9.76 24.89 15.14
C GLU A 177 -10.02 23.40 15.43
N SER A 178 -10.08 22.56 14.39
CA SER A 178 -10.23 21.11 14.53
C SER A 178 -9.02 20.45 15.20
N LEU A 179 -7.80 20.91 14.90
CA LEU A 179 -6.58 20.44 15.56
C LEU A 179 -6.49 20.90 17.02
N ARG A 180 -6.82 22.17 17.28
CA ARG A 180 -6.81 22.76 18.64
C ARG A 180 -7.85 22.11 19.56
N SER A 181 -9.04 21.81 19.04
CA SER A 181 -10.08 21.09 19.78
C SER A 181 -9.79 19.59 19.93
N GLY A 182 -8.77 19.08 19.24
CA GLY A 182 -8.43 17.66 19.23
C GLY A 182 -9.44 16.80 18.49
N ALA A 183 -10.23 17.36 17.57
CA ALA A 183 -11.15 16.63 16.68
C ALA A 183 -10.39 15.85 15.59
N CYS A 184 -9.21 16.30 15.20
CA CYS A 184 -8.23 15.56 14.41
C CYS A 184 -6.81 15.72 15.00
N GLU A 185 -5.90 14.83 14.62
CA GLU A 185 -4.48 14.90 15.03
C GLU A 185 -3.54 15.43 13.94
N LEU A 186 -3.98 15.32 12.68
CA LEU A 186 -3.34 15.79 11.47
C LEU A 186 -4.45 16.33 10.56
N ALA A 187 -4.18 17.33 9.74
CA ALA A 187 -5.14 17.88 8.79
C ALA A 187 -4.50 18.18 7.43
N LEU A 188 -5.20 17.81 6.38
CA LEU A 188 -4.96 18.29 5.01
C LEU A 188 -5.82 19.53 4.80
N ALA A 189 -5.21 20.69 4.57
CA ALA A 189 -5.91 21.96 4.41
C ALA A 189 -5.47 22.67 3.14
N GLY A 190 -6.39 23.12 2.30
CA GLY A 190 -6.02 23.67 1.00
C GLY A 190 -7.17 24.22 0.18
N GLY A 191 -6.95 24.34 -1.12
CA GLY A 191 -7.99 24.69 -2.07
C GLY A 191 -7.62 24.34 -3.51
N VAL A 192 -8.64 24.17 -4.34
CA VAL A 192 -8.52 23.73 -5.73
C VAL A 192 -9.48 24.52 -6.63
N THR A 193 -9.05 24.81 -7.84
CA THR A 193 -9.87 25.41 -8.90
C THR A 193 -9.38 24.94 -10.25
N VAL A 194 -10.30 24.40 -11.04
CA VAL A 194 -10.14 24.18 -12.48
C VAL A 194 -11.35 24.79 -13.18
N MET A 195 -11.12 25.60 -14.22
CA MET A 195 -12.16 26.18 -15.07
C MET A 195 -12.51 25.18 -16.18
N THR A 196 -13.64 24.51 -16.02
CA THR A 196 -14.18 23.56 -16.99
C THR A 196 -14.89 24.24 -18.16
N THR A 197 -15.32 25.50 -17.99
CA THR A 197 -16.06 26.30 -19.00
C THR A 197 -15.56 27.74 -19.02
N PRO A 198 -15.76 28.51 -20.11
CA PRO A 198 -15.36 29.91 -20.19
C PRO A 198 -16.31 30.87 -19.43
N SER A 199 -17.23 30.35 -18.61
CA SER A 199 -18.32 31.11 -17.97
C SER A 199 -17.83 32.32 -17.14
N TYR A 200 -16.69 32.20 -16.46
CA TYR A 200 -16.09 33.30 -15.69
C TYR A 200 -15.65 34.45 -16.59
N TYR A 201 -15.03 34.16 -17.73
CA TYR A 201 -14.63 35.19 -18.68
C TYR A 201 -15.85 35.91 -19.27
N VAL A 202 -16.90 35.17 -19.63
CA VAL A 202 -18.15 35.76 -20.15
C VAL A 202 -18.80 36.67 -19.10
N ALA A 203 -18.98 36.19 -17.87
CA ALA A 203 -19.65 36.93 -16.81
C ALA A 203 -18.88 38.20 -16.41
N PHE A 204 -17.56 38.09 -16.19
CA PHE A 204 -16.75 39.22 -15.71
C PHE A 204 -16.37 40.21 -16.82
N SER A 205 -16.43 39.80 -18.10
CA SER A 205 -16.39 40.74 -19.23
C SER A 205 -17.61 41.65 -19.23
N ALA A 206 -18.80 41.10 -18.97
CA ALA A 206 -20.04 41.90 -18.88
C ALA A 206 -20.01 42.88 -17.69
N LEU A 207 -19.30 42.54 -16.61
CA LEU A 207 -19.08 43.40 -15.46
C LEU A 207 -17.92 44.41 -15.65
N GLY A 208 -17.19 44.34 -16.76
CA GLY A 208 -16.03 45.21 -17.03
C GLY A 208 -14.93 45.10 -15.96
N SER A 209 -14.79 43.93 -15.34
CA SER A 209 -13.91 43.73 -14.17
C SER A 209 -12.62 42.97 -14.49
N LEU A 210 -12.46 42.50 -15.73
CA LEU A 210 -11.27 41.76 -16.18
C LEU A 210 -10.16 42.71 -16.64
N ALA A 211 -8.91 42.38 -16.29
CA ALA A 211 -7.74 43.01 -16.89
C ALA A 211 -7.61 42.53 -18.36
N PRO A 212 -7.62 43.41 -19.37
CA PRO A 212 -7.59 43.00 -20.78
C PRO A 212 -6.36 42.19 -21.17
N ASP A 213 -5.20 42.50 -20.57
CA ASP A 213 -3.93 41.81 -20.80
C ASP A 213 -3.77 40.52 -19.97
N GLY A 214 -4.78 40.14 -19.20
CA GLY A 214 -4.77 38.92 -18.39
C GLY A 214 -3.75 38.96 -17.24
N ARG A 215 -3.41 40.15 -16.70
CA ARG A 215 -2.47 40.30 -15.59
C ARG A 215 -3.06 41.05 -14.40
N CYS A 216 -2.89 40.51 -13.20
CA CYS A 216 -3.18 41.25 -11.97
C CYS A 216 -2.04 42.23 -11.68
N LYS A 217 -2.35 43.51 -11.46
CA LYS A 217 -1.38 44.59 -11.22
C LYS A 217 -1.58 45.19 -9.82
N PRO A 218 -1.41 44.38 -8.75
CA PRO A 218 -1.81 44.74 -7.40
C PRO A 218 -1.15 46.02 -6.93
N PHE A 219 -1.97 46.98 -6.48
CA PHE A 219 -1.57 48.27 -5.93
C PHE A 219 -0.82 49.19 -6.91
N SER A 220 -0.79 48.85 -8.20
CA SER A 220 -0.21 49.66 -9.26
C SER A 220 -1.15 50.80 -9.69
N ALA A 221 -0.60 51.91 -10.18
CA ALA A 221 -1.37 52.95 -10.88
C ALA A 221 -2.07 52.39 -12.13
N ASP A 222 -1.51 51.33 -12.72
CA ASP A 222 -2.03 50.67 -13.92
C ASP A 222 -3.06 49.57 -13.63
N ALA A 223 -3.49 49.42 -12.37
CA ALA A 223 -4.53 48.48 -11.98
C ALA A 223 -5.82 48.68 -12.79
N ASP A 224 -6.22 47.66 -13.56
CA ASP A 224 -7.30 47.71 -14.53
C ASP A 224 -8.27 46.53 -14.46
N GLY A 225 -8.08 45.59 -13.53
CA GLY A 225 -9.00 44.48 -13.31
C GLY A 225 -8.32 43.23 -12.75
N VAL A 226 -9.11 42.17 -12.63
CA VAL A 226 -8.62 40.85 -12.21
C VAL A 226 -8.25 40.00 -13.43
N ALA A 227 -7.23 39.17 -13.29
CA ALA A 227 -6.91 38.11 -14.24
C ALA A 227 -7.21 36.75 -13.63
N TRP A 228 -8.06 35.95 -14.27
CA TRP A 228 -8.40 34.62 -13.75
C TRP A 228 -7.32 33.59 -14.00
N SER A 229 -7.19 32.68 -13.05
CA SER A 229 -6.23 31.59 -13.09
C SER A 229 -6.76 30.36 -12.37
N GLU A 230 -6.07 29.25 -12.56
CA GLU A 230 -6.36 27.95 -11.99
C GLU A 230 -5.28 27.54 -10.99
N GLY A 231 -5.58 26.53 -10.18
CA GLY A 231 -4.54 25.92 -9.37
C GLY A 231 -5.06 25.09 -8.23
N ALA A 232 -4.14 24.39 -7.59
CA ALA A 232 -4.36 23.66 -6.36
C ALA A 232 -3.19 23.83 -5.41
N GLY A 233 -3.49 23.86 -4.11
CA GLY A 233 -2.49 23.78 -3.05
C GLY A 233 -3.07 23.03 -1.86
N VAL A 234 -2.27 22.16 -1.26
CA VAL A 234 -2.63 21.44 -0.03
C VAL A 234 -1.47 21.55 0.96
N LEU A 235 -1.80 21.82 2.21
CA LEU A 235 -0.90 21.87 3.35
C LEU A 235 -1.19 20.68 4.26
N VAL A 236 -0.13 20.11 4.85
CA VAL A 236 -0.23 19.13 5.93
C VAL A 236 0.05 19.87 7.23
N VAL A 237 -0.92 19.88 8.13
CA VAL A 237 -0.90 20.68 9.36
C VAL A 237 -1.13 19.78 10.56
N GLU A 238 -0.36 19.98 11.62
CA GLU A 238 -0.59 19.34 12.91
C GLU A 238 -0.20 20.25 14.07
N ARG A 239 -0.45 19.79 15.29
CA ARG A 239 0.00 20.46 16.51
C ARG A 239 1.53 20.51 16.57
N LEU A 240 2.11 21.67 16.85
CA LEU A 240 3.58 21.83 16.86
C LEU A 240 4.26 20.86 17.85
N GLU A 241 3.64 20.61 19.01
CA GLU A 241 4.13 19.65 19.99
C GLU A 241 4.14 18.21 19.43
N ARG A 242 3.13 17.84 18.65
CA ARG A 242 3.06 16.54 17.98
C ARG A 242 4.15 16.41 16.92
N ALA A 243 4.35 17.44 16.09
CA ALA A 243 5.41 17.45 15.08
C ALA A 243 6.78 17.20 15.71
N HIS A 244 7.10 17.90 16.80
CA HIS A 244 8.35 17.66 17.53
C HIS A 244 8.43 16.26 18.14
N ARG A 245 7.35 15.76 18.75
CA ARG A 245 7.31 14.42 19.36
C ARG A 245 7.54 13.31 18.33
N LEU A 246 7.01 13.46 17.13
CA LEU A 246 7.14 12.48 16.05
C LEU A 246 8.38 12.71 15.17
N GLY A 247 9.15 13.78 15.42
CA GLY A 247 10.29 14.15 14.58
C GLY A 247 9.89 14.62 13.17
N HIS A 248 8.63 15.02 12.97
CA HIS A 248 8.20 15.62 11.72
C HIS A 248 8.84 16.99 11.53
N ARG A 249 9.25 17.27 10.29
CA ARG A 249 9.84 18.57 9.93
C ARG A 249 8.81 19.69 10.10
N VAL A 250 9.26 20.88 10.48
CA VAL A 250 8.43 22.08 10.57
C VAL A 250 8.87 23.08 9.50
N LEU A 251 8.00 23.34 8.53
CA LEU A 251 8.27 24.30 7.44
C LEU A 251 8.01 25.74 7.89
N ALA A 252 6.90 25.94 8.62
CA ALA A 252 6.50 27.20 9.23
C ALA A 252 5.48 26.92 10.35
N VAL A 253 5.17 27.94 11.15
CA VAL A 253 4.22 27.87 12.26
C VAL A 253 3.04 28.79 11.99
N ILE A 254 1.81 28.27 12.12
CA ILE A 254 0.58 29.05 12.13
C ILE A 254 0.38 29.55 13.56
N ARG A 255 0.49 30.87 13.74
CA ARG A 255 0.39 31.52 15.06
C ARG A 255 -1.03 31.90 15.40
N GLY A 256 -1.78 32.38 14.43
CA GLY A 256 -3.19 32.66 14.62
C GLY A 256 -3.92 32.87 13.31
N SER A 257 -5.24 32.80 13.38
CA SER A 257 -6.10 33.01 12.23
C SER A 257 -7.46 33.56 12.65
N ALA A 258 -8.12 34.29 11.75
CA ALA A 258 -9.48 34.76 11.98
C ALA A 258 -10.26 34.81 10.67
N ILE A 259 -11.58 34.68 10.80
CA ILE A 259 -12.56 34.88 9.73
C ILE A 259 -13.63 35.87 10.19
N ASN A 260 -14.16 36.69 9.29
CA ASN A 260 -15.34 37.53 9.55
C ASN A 260 -16.15 37.79 8.26
N SER A 261 -17.09 38.73 8.33
CA SER A 261 -17.89 39.17 7.18
C SER A 261 -17.87 40.69 7.04
N ASP A 262 -17.88 41.17 5.81
CA ASP A 262 -18.09 42.57 5.43
C ASP A 262 -19.47 43.10 5.85
N GLY A 263 -20.44 42.21 6.07
CA GLY A 263 -21.80 42.55 6.47
C GLY A 263 -22.52 43.41 5.43
N ALA A 264 -23.21 44.45 5.88
CA ALA A 264 -23.93 45.38 5.01
C ALA A 264 -22.98 46.42 4.37
N SER A 265 -22.16 45.97 3.41
CA SER A 265 -21.31 46.85 2.60
C SER A 265 -22.12 47.59 1.51
N GLN A 266 -21.46 48.41 0.68
CA GLN A 266 -22.14 49.23 -0.33
C GLN A 266 -22.88 48.42 -1.42
N SER A 267 -22.47 47.18 -1.64
CA SER A 267 -23.13 46.19 -2.49
C SER A 267 -22.62 44.81 -2.10
N LEU A 268 -23.32 43.73 -2.46
CA LEU A 268 -22.92 42.35 -2.11
C LEU A 268 -21.44 42.05 -2.40
N THR A 269 -20.91 42.58 -3.52
CA THR A 269 -19.55 42.31 -3.98
C THR A 269 -18.56 43.44 -3.67
N ALA A 270 -19.00 44.51 -2.99
CA ALA A 270 -18.12 45.61 -2.62
C ALA A 270 -17.41 45.28 -1.30
N PRO A 271 -16.07 45.33 -1.25
CA PRO A 271 -15.32 45.01 -0.04
C PRO A 271 -15.51 46.08 1.05
N ASN A 272 -15.29 45.71 2.31
CA ASN A 272 -15.38 46.62 3.46
C ASN A 272 -14.04 46.75 4.21
N GLY A 273 -13.41 47.92 4.12
CA GLY A 273 -12.10 48.18 4.75
C GLY A 273 -12.10 48.09 6.28
N ASP A 274 -13.22 48.41 6.93
CA ASP A 274 -13.35 48.25 8.39
C ASP A 274 -13.34 46.77 8.78
N ALA A 275 -14.09 45.94 8.05
CA ALA A 275 -14.12 44.50 8.28
C ALA A 275 -12.77 43.84 7.99
N GLN A 276 -12.06 44.27 6.95
CA GLN A 276 -10.70 43.79 6.65
C GLN A 276 -9.70 44.15 7.75
N ARG A 277 -9.76 45.38 8.28
CA ARG A 277 -8.94 45.78 9.45
C ARG A 277 -9.27 44.93 10.67
N ASP A 278 -10.55 44.66 10.90
CA ASP A 278 -11.00 43.95 12.10
C ASP A 278 -10.65 42.46 12.07
N VAL A 279 -10.68 41.80 10.89
CA VAL A 279 -10.19 40.40 10.77
C VAL A 279 -8.68 40.31 10.99
N ILE A 280 -7.91 41.29 10.51
CA ILE A 280 -6.46 41.37 10.77
C ILE A 280 -6.20 41.47 12.29
N ARG A 281 -6.91 42.35 12.98
CA ARG A 281 -6.79 42.53 14.45
C ARG A 281 -7.22 41.28 15.21
N ALA A 282 -8.26 40.59 14.76
CA ALA A 282 -8.70 39.34 15.36
C ALA A 282 -7.63 38.25 15.22
N ALA A 283 -7.00 38.12 14.04
CA ALA A 283 -5.92 37.15 13.83
C ALA A 283 -4.67 37.48 14.68
N LEU A 284 -4.32 38.75 14.82
CA LEU A 284 -3.24 39.21 15.73
C LEU A 284 -3.55 38.86 17.19
N THR A 285 -4.81 39.05 17.59
CA THR A 285 -5.28 38.72 18.94
C THR A 285 -5.23 37.20 19.19
N ASP A 286 -5.70 36.38 18.24
CA ASP A 286 -5.60 34.92 18.31
C ASP A 286 -4.15 34.43 18.41
N ALA A 287 -3.23 35.12 17.72
CA ALA A 287 -1.80 34.82 17.75
C ALA A 287 -1.07 35.28 19.04
N GLY A 288 -1.72 36.14 19.84
CA GLY A 288 -1.08 36.84 20.96
C GLY A 288 0.03 37.80 20.51
N LEU A 289 -0.14 38.46 19.36
CA LEU A 289 0.85 39.33 18.73
C LEU A 289 0.30 40.76 18.53
N THR A 290 1.22 41.70 18.32
CA THR A 290 0.93 43.09 17.96
C THR A 290 1.20 43.36 16.48
N ALA A 291 0.70 44.47 15.95
CA ALA A 291 0.90 44.84 14.55
C ALA A 291 2.39 44.99 14.14
N SER A 292 3.24 45.46 15.07
CA SER A 292 4.68 45.62 14.87
C SER A 292 5.46 44.30 14.84
N ASP A 293 4.84 43.20 15.29
CA ASP A 293 5.46 41.87 15.27
C ASP A 293 5.43 41.22 13.87
N VAL A 294 4.69 41.77 12.91
CA VAL A 294 4.53 41.19 11.57
C VAL A 294 5.36 41.98 10.57
N ASP A 295 6.23 41.32 9.80
CA ASP A 295 7.17 42.01 8.90
C ASP A 295 6.55 42.27 7.51
N ALA A 296 5.77 41.32 7.03
CA ALA A 296 5.22 41.33 5.69
C ALA A 296 3.75 40.88 5.63
N VAL A 297 3.05 41.27 4.57
CA VAL A 297 1.72 40.74 4.24
C VAL A 297 1.71 40.29 2.79
N GLU A 298 1.33 39.02 2.60
CA GLU A 298 0.82 38.51 1.34
C GLU A 298 -0.65 38.91 1.22
N ALA A 299 -0.88 39.96 0.45
CA ALA A 299 -2.18 40.59 0.30
C ALA A 299 -3.11 39.81 -0.62
N HIS A 300 -4.41 40.08 -0.50
CA HIS A 300 -5.40 39.60 -1.45
C HIS A 300 -5.11 40.18 -2.84
N GLY A 301 -4.81 41.47 -2.98
CA GLY A 301 -4.09 42.09 -4.10
C GLY A 301 -4.58 41.66 -5.49
N THR A 302 -5.82 42.01 -5.84
CA THR A 302 -6.44 41.53 -7.09
C THR A 302 -6.07 42.36 -8.32
N GLY A 303 -5.49 43.54 -8.14
CA GLY A 303 -5.28 44.47 -9.25
C GLY A 303 -6.55 45.24 -9.62
N THR A 304 -7.57 45.23 -8.76
CA THR A 304 -8.81 45.96 -8.98
C THR A 304 -8.73 47.34 -8.34
N ARG A 305 -9.13 48.40 -9.06
CA ARG A 305 -9.00 49.79 -8.59
C ARG A 305 -9.69 50.06 -7.24
N LEU A 306 -10.86 49.47 -7.03
CA LEU A 306 -11.61 49.62 -5.78
C LEU A 306 -11.05 48.72 -4.67
N GLY A 307 -10.80 47.44 -4.97
CA GLY A 307 -10.32 46.46 -4.00
C GLY A 307 -8.95 46.83 -3.45
N ASP A 308 -7.98 47.13 -4.31
CA ASP A 308 -6.62 47.46 -3.92
C ASP A 308 -6.56 48.73 -3.04
N ARG A 309 -7.41 49.72 -3.33
CA ARG A 309 -7.52 50.94 -2.50
C ARG A 309 -8.04 50.62 -1.10
N ILE A 310 -9.08 49.81 -1.01
CA ILE A 310 -9.72 49.45 0.26
C ILE A 310 -8.77 48.59 1.09
N GLU A 311 -8.12 47.60 0.48
CA GLU A 311 -7.16 46.73 1.15
C GLU A 311 -5.93 47.50 1.65
N ALA A 312 -5.33 48.37 0.81
CA ALA A 312 -4.19 49.18 1.24
C ALA A 312 -4.56 50.10 2.41
N GLY A 313 -5.76 50.70 2.39
CA GLY A 313 -6.29 51.48 3.51
C GLY A 313 -6.45 50.66 4.79
N ALA A 314 -6.97 49.43 4.69
CA ALA A 314 -7.10 48.52 5.83
C ALA A 314 -5.73 48.12 6.41
N LEU A 315 -4.75 47.82 5.56
CA LEU A 315 -3.37 47.50 5.97
C LEU A 315 -2.69 48.69 6.65
N LEU A 316 -2.81 49.90 6.10
CA LEU A 316 -2.33 51.13 6.74
C LEU A 316 -2.96 51.34 8.11
N ALA A 317 -4.27 51.11 8.24
CA ALA A 317 -4.99 51.29 9.50
C ALA A 317 -4.69 50.20 10.56
N ALA A 318 -4.40 48.98 10.12
CA ALA A 318 -4.12 47.85 11.01
C ALA A 318 -2.64 47.72 11.38
N TYR A 319 -1.74 47.80 10.39
CA TYR A 319 -0.31 47.55 10.51
C TYR A 319 0.59 48.77 10.40
N GLY A 320 0.12 49.84 9.75
CA GLY A 320 0.92 51.02 9.44
C GLY A 320 1.20 51.95 10.63
N LYS A 321 0.58 51.69 11.80
CA LYS A 321 0.73 52.47 13.04
C LYS A 321 1.81 51.88 13.95
N ASP A 322 2.41 52.74 14.78
CA ASP A 322 3.34 52.37 15.86
C ASP A 322 4.54 51.51 15.41
N ARG A 323 4.99 51.72 14.17
CA ARG A 323 6.20 51.07 13.61
C ARG A 323 7.45 51.89 13.84
N GLU A 324 8.55 51.20 14.09
CA GLU A 324 9.88 51.82 14.17
C GLU A 324 10.27 52.46 12.82
N PRO A 325 10.84 53.67 12.82
CA PRO A 325 11.32 54.30 11.59
C PRO A 325 12.29 53.38 10.83
N GLY A 326 12.02 53.17 9.53
CA GLY A 326 12.85 52.30 8.68
C GLY A 326 12.46 50.82 8.69
N ARG A 327 11.41 50.41 9.43
CA ARG A 327 10.84 49.05 9.41
C ARG A 327 9.38 49.04 8.93
N PRO A 328 9.09 49.44 7.67
CA PRO A 328 7.75 49.43 7.15
C PRO A 328 7.21 47.99 6.99
N LEU A 329 5.89 47.85 6.95
CA LEU A 329 5.25 46.59 6.56
C LEU A 329 5.54 46.37 5.09
N LEU A 330 6.10 45.22 4.73
CA LEU A 330 6.35 44.86 3.35
C LEU A 330 5.11 44.17 2.76
N VAL A 331 4.58 44.68 1.65
CA VAL A 331 3.33 44.17 1.07
C VAL A 331 3.58 43.68 -0.34
N GLY A 332 3.08 42.49 -0.65
CA GLY A 332 3.10 41.94 -2.00
C GLY A 332 1.91 41.03 -2.27
N SER A 333 1.83 40.51 -3.51
CA SER A 333 0.82 39.51 -3.86
C SER A 333 1.34 38.54 -4.91
N VAL A 334 1.12 37.25 -4.72
CA VAL A 334 1.43 36.16 -5.66
C VAL A 334 0.62 36.27 -6.96
N LYS A 335 -0.51 37.00 -6.93
CA LYS A 335 -1.39 37.15 -8.09
C LYS A 335 -0.72 37.91 -9.23
N SER A 336 0.31 38.72 -8.97
CA SER A 336 1.11 39.33 -10.04
C SER A 336 1.88 38.31 -10.88
N ASN A 337 2.16 37.13 -10.33
CA ASN A 337 2.84 36.03 -11.03
C ASN A 337 1.82 35.03 -11.59
N LEU A 338 0.88 34.60 -10.75
CA LEU A 338 -0.01 33.48 -11.03
C LEU A 338 -1.37 33.89 -11.61
N GLY A 339 -1.75 35.16 -11.57
CA GLY A 339 -3.15 35.56 -11.67
C GLY A 339 -3.95 35.16 -10.42
N HIS A 340 -5.28 35.32 -10.47
CA HIS A 340 -6.18 34.97 -9.38
C HIS A 340 -6.65 33.51 -9.50
N THR A 341 -6.05 32.61 -8.72
CA THR A 341 -6.33 31.16 -8.69
C THR A 341 -7.60 30.78 -7.91
N LEU A 342 -8.61 31.66 -7.92
CA LEU A 342 -9.92 31.52 -7.26
C LEU A 342 -9.86 30.88 -5.86
N ALA A 343 -10.50 29.73 -5.63
CA ALA A 343 -10.58 29.09 -4.32
C ALA A 343 -9.21 28.63 -3.78
N ALA A 344 -8.21 28.47 -4.65
CA ALA A 344 -6.83 28.15 -4.28
C ALA A 344 -5.95 29.39 -4.00
N ALA A 345 -6.48 30.61 -4.15
CA ALA A 345 -5.69 31.85 -4.04
C ALA A 345 -5.05 32.05 -2.67
N GLY A 346 -5.77 31.72 -1.60
CA GLY A 346 -5.26 31.86 -0.24
C GLY A 346 -4.11 30.92 0.06
N VAL A 347 -4.24 29.64 -0.31
CA VAL A 347 -3.19 28.63 -0.09
C VAL A 347 -1.97 28.89 -0.98
N ALA A 348 -2.14 29.42 -2.20
CA ALA A 348 -1.02 29.91 -3.02
C ALA A 348 -0.20 30.99 -2.29
N GLY A 349 -0.90 31.93 -1.64
CA GLY A 349 -0.29 32.94 -0.77
C GLY A 349 0.46 32.33 0.40
N VAL A 350 -0.15 31.38 1.12
CA VAL A 350 0.50 30.67 2.23
C VAL A 350 1.76 29.95 1.77
N ILE A 351 1.72 29.20 0.66
CA ILE A 351 2.88 28.48 0.13
C ILE A 351 4.00 29.46 -0.23
N LYS A 352 3.71 30.55 -0.94
CA LYS A 352 4.69 31.63 -1.21
C LYS A 352 5.31 32.13 0.09
N THR A 353 4.50 32.44 1.10
CA THR A 353 4.99 32.96 2.38
C THR A 353 5.87 31.94 3.11
N VAL A 354 5.50 30.66 3.14
CA VAL A 354 6.33 29.58 3.72
C VAL A 354 7.67 29.48 3.00
N LEU A 355 7.68 29.51 1.67
CA LEU A 355 8.92 29.49 0.88
C LEU A 355 9.79 30.73 1.18
N SER A 356 9.19 31.92 1.26
CA SER A 356 9.89 33.15 1.63
C SER A 356 10.51 33.07 3.02
N LEU A 357 9.82 32.48 4.01
CA LEU A 357 10.35 32.28 5.36
C LEU A 357 11.56 31.34 5.35
N ARG A 358 11.47 30.25 4.57
CA ARG A 358 12.53 29.24 4.43
C ARG A 358 13.77 29.77 3.71
N HIS A 359 13.59 30.56 2.66
CA HIS A 359 14.67 31.16 1.89
C HIS A 359 15.13 32.53 2.40
N ARG A 360 14.51 33.04 3.49
CA ARG A 360 14.77 34.37 4.06
C ARG A 360 14.77 35.48 3.02
N THR A 361 13.84 35.40 2.07
CA THR A 361 13.75 36.31 0.92
C THR A 361 12.29 36.56 0.55
N LEU A 362 11.92 37.82 0.35
CA LEU A 362 10.60 38.24 -0.12
C LEU A 362 10.67 38.54 -1.62
N PRO A 363 10.00 37.75 -2.48
CA PRO A 363 9.90 38.02 -3.91
C PRO A 363 9.17 39.34 -4.19
N GLU A 364 9.57 39.98 -5.29
CA GLU A 364 8.88 41.14 -5.84
C GLU A 364 7.44 40.83 -6.25
N SER A 365 6.55 41.82 -6.12
CA SER A 365 5.26 41.84 -6.79
C SER A 365 5.37 42.54 -8.13
N LEU A 366 5.02 41.84 -9.20
CA LEU A 366 5.20 42.30 -10.57
C LEU A 366 4.17 43.36 -10.98
N HIS A 367 4.49 44.07 -12.06
CA HIS A 367 3.62 45.03 -12.75
C HIS A 367 3.28 46.31 -11.96
N ILE A 368 4.08 46.63 -10.94
CA ILE A 368 4.01 47.91 -10.21
C ILE A 368 4.93 48.91 -10.90
N THR A 369 4.40 49.67 -11.86
CA THR A 369 5.13 50.77 -12.52
C THR A 369 5.31 51.96 -11.58
N SER A 370 4.24 52.29 -10.85
CA SER A 370 4.21 53.22 -9.73
C SER A 370 3.06 52.83 -8.79
N PRO A 371 3.16 53.09 -7.47
CA PRO A 371 2.06 52.83 -6.55
C PRO A 371 0.81 53.62 -6.93
N THR A 372 -0.38 53.05 -6.69
CA THR A 372 -1.64 53.72 -7.00
C THR A 372 -1.75 55.06 -6.26
N PRO A 373 -2.09 56.17 -6.97
CA PRO A 373 -2.24 57.49 -6.34
C PRO A 373 -3.53 57.62 -5.52
N SER A 374 -4.39 56.59 -5.55
CA SER A 374 -5.64 56.57 -4.77
C SER A 374 -5.42 56.22 -3.29
N VAL A 375 -4.19 55.95 -2.88
CA VAL A 375 -3.79 55.59 -1.53
C VAL A 375 -2.69 56.54 -1.09
N ASP A 376 -2.77 57.03 0.15
CA ASP A 376 -1.70 57.81 0.75
C ASP A 376 -0.64 56.89 1.34
N TRP A 377 0.45 56.70 0.60
CA TRP A 377 1.59 55.90 1.03
C TRP A 377 2.61 56.70 1.85
N GLY A 378 2.54 58.04 1.86
CA GLY A 378 3.57 58.93 2.40
C GLY A 378 3.56 59.04 3.93
N ASP A 379 2.37 58.93 4.53
CA ASP A 379 2.17 58.96 6.00
C ASP A 379 2.26 57.55 6.63
N GLY A 380 2.32 56.50 5.81
CA GLY A 380 2.26 55.11 6.24
C GLY A 380 3.63 54.44 6.34
N GLN A 381 3.84 53.66 7.40
CA GLN A 381 4.97 52.72 7.48
C GLN A 381 4.62 51.42 6.73
N VAL A 382 4.14 51.51 5.48
CA VAL A 382 3.80 50.37 4.60
C VAL A 382 4.49 50.58 3.25
N ARG A 383 5.18 49.55 2.74
CA ARG A 383 5.96 49.61 1.50
C ARG A 383 5.66 48.41 0.61
N LEU A 384 5.36 48.67 -0.65
CA LEU A 384 5.18 47.64 -1.67
C LEU A 384 6.52 46.97 -2.02
N LEU A 385 6.50 45.66 -2.23
CA LEU A 385 7.63 44.87 -2.69
C LEU A 385 7.84 45.07 -4.19
N THR A 386 8.42 46.20 -4.60
CA THR A 386 8.74 46.51 -6.00
C THR A 386 10.08 45.92 -6.46
N GLU A 387 10.82 45.29 -5.55
CA GLU A 387 12.05 44.56 -5.82
C GLU A 387 12.17 43.38 -4.84
N GLN A 388 12.92 42.35 -5.23
CA GLN A 388 13.23 41.24 -4.34
C GLN A 388 14.03 41.74 -3.14
N THR A 389 13.54 41.46 -1.93
CA THR A 389 14.09 42.01 -0.68
C THR A 389 14.51 40.88 0.26
N PRO A 390 15.75 40.87 0.80
CA PRO A 390 16.11 39.96 1.88
C PRO A 390 15.16 40.13 3.08
N TRP A 391 14.72 39.04 3.68
CA TRP A 391 13.84 39.13 4.85
C TRP A 391 14.67 39.58 6.06
N PRO A 392 14.45 40.78 6.59
CA PRO A 392 15.32 41.35 7.61
C PRO A 392 15.30 40.54 8.91
N ASP A 393 16.47 40.42 9.55
CA ASP A 393 16.55 39.88 10.90
C ASP A 393 16.00 40.92 11.90
N ALA A 394 15.01 40.50 12.69
CA ALA A 394 14.39 41.30 13.73
C ALA A 394 14.67 40.70 15.12
N ALA A 395 14.31 41.41 16.19
CA ALA A 395 14.35 40.89 17.56
C ALA A 395 13.34 39.75 17.81
N HIS A 396 12.46 39.49 16.84
CA HIS A 396 11.49 38.41 16.83
C HIS A 396 11.69 37.53 15.58
N PRO A 397 11.19 36.27 15.58
CA PRO A 397 11.17 35.45 14.38
C PRO A 397 10.45 36.16 13.22
N PRO A 398 10.90 35.96 11.96
CA PRO A 398 10.21 36.47 10.79
C PRO A 398 8.74 36.04 10.77
N ARG A 399 7.84 37.00 10.54
CA ARG A 399 6.39 36.76 10.53
C ARG A 399 5.70 37.46 9.38
N ALA A 400 4.69 36.82 8.83
CA ALA A 400 3.88 37.41 7.77
C ALA A 400 2.39 37.08 7.92
N GLY A 401 1.55 38.05 7.56
CA GLY A 401 0.11 37.84 7.40
C GLY A 401 -0.24 37.40 5.98
N VAL A 402 -1.28 36.60 5.82
CA VAL A 402 -1.85 36.21 4.52
C VAL A 402 -3.35 36.52 4.52
N SER A 403 -3.79 37.33 3.56
CA SER A 403 -5.19 37.79 3.45
C SER A 403 -5.93 37.15 2.28
N GLY A 404 -7.21 36.85 2.48
CA GLY A 404 -8.13 36.43 1.41
C GLY A 404 -9.53 36.99 1.65
N PHE A 405 -10.08 37.66 0.65
CA PHE A 405 -11.38 38.34 0.74
C PHE A 405 -12.32 37.79 -0.33
N GLY A 406 -13.37 37.09 0.09
CA GLY A 406 -14.34 36.46 -0.80
C GLY A 406 -15.29 37.50 -1.40
N ILE A 407 -15.72 37.29 -2.64
CA ILE A 407 -16.68 38.19 -3.32
C ILE A 407 -18.05 38.24 -2.64
N GLY A 408 -18.40 37.21 -1.85
CA GLY A 408 -19.59 37.21 -0.98
C GLY A 408 -19.41 37.95 0.35
N GLY A 409 -18.24 38.56 0.59
CA GLY A 409 -17.93 39.35 1.77
C GLY A 409 -17.31 38.59 2.94
N THR A 410 -16.98 37.30 2.81
CA THR A 410 -16.27 36.55 3.86
C THR A 410 -14.76 36.78 3.78
N ASN A 411 -14.18 37.32 4.84
CA ASN A 411 -12.76 37.60 4.92
C ASN A 411 -12.03 36.59 5.79
N ALA A 412 -10.78 36.31 5.46
CA ALA A 412 -9.87 35.50 6.27
C ALA A 412 -8.49 36.14 6.34
N HIS A 413 -7.84 36.04 7.51
CA HIS A 413 -6.46 36.44 7.71
C HIS A 413 -5.72 35.42 8.56
N VAL A 414 -4.52 35.01 8.14
CA VAL A 414 -3.69 34.00 8.82
C VAL A 414 -2.30 34.58 9.08
N ILE A 415 -1.76 34.34 10.27
CA ILE A 415 -0.40 34.78 10.65
C ILE A 415 0.53 33.57 10.70
N LEU A 416 1.60 33.66 9.92
CA LEU A 416 2.66 32.67 9.81
C LEU A 416 3.94 33.18 10.46
N GLU A 417 4.70 32.28 11.04
CA GLU A 417 5.99 32.53 11.69
C GLU A 417 7.04 31.52 11.17
N ALA A 418 8.29 31.97 11.04
CA ALA A 418 9.40 31.09 10.73
C ALA A 418 9.53 29.98 11.77
N ALA A 419 9.73 28.74 11.32
CA ALA A 419 10.02 27.64 12.22
C ALA A 419 11.32 27.91 12.99
N ALA A 420 11.31 27.68 14.31
CA ALA A 420 12.55 27.60 15.07
C ALA A 420 13.34 26.37 14.60
N ALA A 421 14.67 26.43 14.69
CA ALA A 421 15.50 25.24 14.52
C ALA A 421 15.14 24.26 15.65
N ALA A 422 14.36 23.24 15.34
CA ALA A 422 14.07 22.18 16.29
C ALA A 422 15.32 21.30 16.44
N PRO A 423 15.66 20.83 17.65
CA PRO A 423 16.63 19.77 17.80
C PRO A 423 16.08 18.52 17.09
N THR A 424 16.84 17.96 16.15
CA THR A 424 16.53 16.65 15.57
C THR A 424 16.52 15.65 16.72
N PRO A 425 15.38 14.99 17.01
CA PRO A 425 15.38 13.95 18.04
C PRO A 425 16.40 12.89 17.62
N PRO A 426 17.26 12.42 18.53
CA PRO A 426 18.21 11.36 18.21
C PRO A 426 17.39 10.15 17.74
N MET A 427 17.68 9.68 16.53
CA MET A 427 17.12 8.44 16.04
C MET A 427 17.58 7.31 16.97
N THR A 428 16.66 6.42 17.35
CA THR A 428 16.88 5.44 18.42
C THR A 428 18.13 4.60 18.18
N ASP A 429 18.89 4.37 19.24
CA ASP A 429 20.06 3.49 19.30
C ASP A 429 19.63 2.01 19.22
N GLN A 430 19.09 1.61 18.07
CA GLN A 430 18.80 0.21 17.77
C GLN A 430 20.05 -0.42 17.15
N ARG A 431 20.49 -1.55 17.72
CA ARG A 431 21.54 -2.36 17.09
C ARG A 431 21.00 -2.95 15.79
N PRO A 432 21.63 -2.67 14.65
CA PRO A 432 21.12 -3.18 13.38
C PRO A 432 21.25 -4.70 13.31
N VAL A 433 20.37 -5.31 12.52
CA VAL A 433 20.40 -6.75 12.19
C VAL A 433 21.68 -7.10 11.44
N LEU A 434 22.18 -6.17 10.63
CA LEU A 434 23.42 -6.28 9.84
C LEU A 434 24.25 -5.02 9.99
N ASP A 435 25.56 -5.19 10.14
CA ASP A 435 26.52 -4.10 10.12
C ASP A 435 26.71 -3.60 8.68
N ASN A 436 26.63 -2.28 8.47
CA ASN A 436 26.89 -1.59 7.19
C ASN A 436 26.04 -2.03 5.97
N ALA A 437 24.82 -2.54 6.18
CA ALA A 437 23.93 -2.93 5.09
C ALA A 437 23.31 -1.70 4.39
N LEU A 438 23.43 -1.60 3.06
CA LEU A 438 22.80 -0.51 2.31
C LEU A 438 21.94 -1.06 1.17
N VAL A 439 20.66 -0.69 1.19
CA VAL A 439 19.66 -1.06 0.19
C VAL A 439 18.77 0.13 -0.14
N TRP A 440 18.20 0.12 -1.35
CA TRP A 440 17.35 1.21 -1.84
C TRP A 440 16.02 0.65 -2.27
N THR A 441 14.97 0.99 -1.53
CA THR A 441 13.62 0.51 -1.81
C THR A 441 12.90 1.48 -2.73
N LEU A 442 12.31 0.95 -3.79
CA LEU A 442 11.37 1.69 -4.64
C LEU A 442 10.11 0.85 -4.79
N SER A 443 8.97 1.51 -4.95
CA SER A 443 7.74 0.84 -5.30
C SER A 443 6.81 1.73 -6.11
N ALA A 444 5.92 1.10 -6.88
CA ALA A 444 4.86 1.77 -7.60
C ALA A 444 3.64 0.88 -7.86
N ARG A 445 2.54 1.49 -8.33
CA ARG A 445 1.30 0.76 -8.69
C ARG A 445 1.41 0.00 -10.00
N THR A 446 2.37 0.34 -10.86
CA THR A 446 2.61 -0.32 -12.15
C THR A 446 4.11 -0.42 -12.43
N HIS A 447 4.50 -1.33 -13.33
CA HIS A 447 5.89 -1.43 -13.80
C HIS A 447 6.39 -0.12 -14.45
N ALA A 448 5.54 0.55 -15.23
CA ALA A 448 5.88 1.82 -15.88
C ALA A 448 6.14 2.94 -14.85
N ALA A 449 5.29 3.01 -13.81
CA ALA A 449 5.48 3.96 -12.72
C ALA A 449 6.76 3.67 -11.91
N LEU A 450 7.12 2.40 -11.73
CA LEU A 450 8.34 2.01 -11.02
C LEU A 450 9.60 2.47 -11.78
N ALA A 451 9.61 2.30 -13.11
CA ALA A 451 10.68 2.81 -13.97
C ALA A 451 10.76 4.35 -13.93
N ALA A 452 9.62 5.04 -14.08
CA ALA A 452 9.57 6.51 -14.00
C ALA A 452 9.99 7.04 -12.61
N GLN A 453 9.68 6.31 -11.54
CA GLN A 453 10.13 6.66 -10.19
C GLN A 453 11.66 6.51 -10.05
N ALA A 454 12.24 5.49 -10.68
CA ALA A 454 13.69 5.31 -10.71
C ALA A 454 14.38 6.45 -11.47
N GLU A 455 13.82 6.89 -12.60
CA GLU A 455 14.31 8.05 -13.36
C GLU A 455 14.27 9.34 -12.52
N ARG A 456 13.14 9.63 -11.88
CA ARG A 456 12.99 10.81 -11.01
C ARG A 456 13.98 10.80 -9.86
N LEU A 457 14.18 9.64 -9.23
CA LEU A 457 15.14 9.51 -8.14
C LEU A 457 16.58 9.71 -8.65
N ARG A 458 16.95 9.13 -9.79
CA ARG A 458 18.27 9.32 -10.41
C ARG A 458 18.55 10.80 -10.68
N ASP A 459 17.60 11.50 -11.30
CA ASP A 459 17.76 12.91 -11.66
C ASP A 459 17.86 13.79 -10.40
N HIS A 460 17.09 13.47 -9.36
CA HIS A 460 17.20 14.12 -8.06
C HIS A 460 18.57 13.92 -7.41
N LEU A 461 19.07 12.68 -7.33
CA LEU A 461 20.37 12.38 -6.72
C LEU A 461 21.54 13.01 -7.50
N THR A 462 21.38 13.19 -8.80
CA THR A 462 22.38 13.87 -9.64
C THR A 462 22.42 15.38 -9.38
N THR A 463 21.26 15.99 -9.06
CA THR A 463 21.14 17.44 -8.84
C THR A 463 21.34 17.86 -7.38
N GLN A 464 20.98 16.99 -6.43
CA GLN A 464 21.04 17.22 -4.99
C GLN A 464 21.69 16.00 -4.31
N PRO A 465 23.03 15.94 -4.28
CA PRO A 465 23.72 14.83 -3.63
C PRO A 465 23.51 14.89 -2.11
N GLU A 466 23.13 13.76 -1.53
CA GLU A 466 22.92 13.59 -0.10
C GLU A 466 23.64 12.32 0.41
N PRO A 467 23.93 12.18 1.71
CA PRO A 467 24.51 10.96 2.26
C PRO A 467 23.67 9.72 1.93
N THR A 468 24.32 8.63 1.53
CA THR A 468 23.63 7.43 1.04
C THR A 468 22.74 6.77 2.09
N ALA A 469 23.17 6.75 3.35
CA ALA A 469 22.38 6.25 4.48
C ALA A 469 21.10 7.06 4.69
N ASP A 470 21.18 8.40 4.61
CA ASP A 470 20.01 9.28 4.78
C ASP A 470 18.96 9.04 3.69
N ILE A 471 19.40 8.85 2.44
CA ILE A 471 18.51 8.57 1.31
C ILE A 471 17.85 7.19 1.46
N ALA A 472 18.65 6.14 1.70
CA ALA A 472 18.15 4.77 1.87
C ALA A 472 17.13 4.69 3.00
N TRP A 473 17.42 5.32 4.14
CA TRP A 473 16.51 5.41 5.26
C TRP A 473 15.23 6.18 4.91
N SER A 474 15.35 7.30 4.18
CA SER A 474 14.20 8.11 3.77
C SER A 474 13.30 7.35 2.79
N LEU A 475 13.86 6.57 1.86
CA LEU A 475 13.08 5.68 0.98
C LEU A 475 12.29 4.64 1.78
N ALA A 476 12.93 4.03 2.78
CA ALA A 476 12.32 2.99 3.61
C ALA A 476 11.23 3.50 4.57
N THR A 477 11.29 4.76 4.99
CA THR A 477 10.44 5.27 6.09
C THR A 477 9.40 6.30 5.68
N THR A 478 9.54 6.91 4.50
CA THR A 478 8.71 8.05 4.09
C THR A 478 7.90 7.81 2.81
N ARG A 479 7.95 6.59 2.27
CA ARG A 479 7.28 6.20 1.02
C ARG A 479 6.45 4.95 1.23
N ALA A 480 5.29 4.90 0.57
CA ALA A 480 4.44 3.74 0.57
C ALA A 480 5.15 2.53 -0.07
N ALA A 481 4.93 1.34 0.48
CA ALA A 481 5.37 0.07 -0.11
C ALA A 481 4.27 -0.53 -1.01
N LEU A 482 4.16 0.00 -2.22
CA LEU A 482 3.18 -0.38 -3.25
C LEU A 482 3.50 -1.75 -3.89
N GLU A 483 2.67 -2.18 -4.84
CA GLU A 483 2.62 -3.54 -5.38
C GLU A 483 3.87 -3.91 -6.19
N HIS A 484 4.26 -3.10 -7.17
CA HIS A 484 5.47 -3.35 -7.94
C HIS A 484 6.65 -2.78 -7.18
N ARG A 485 7.55 -3.65 -6.72
CA ARG A 485 8.65 -3.28 -5.84
C ARG A 485 9.99 -3.55 -6.50
N ALA A 486 10.96 -2.71 -6.17
CA ALA A 486 12.36 -2.95 -6.45
C ALA A 486 13.21 -2.73 -5.20
N VAL A 487 14.27 -3.51 -5.08
CA VAL A 487 15.34 -3.30 -4.10
C VAL A 487 16.66 -3.31 -4.85
N LEU A 488 17.38 -2.19 -4.78
CA LEU A 488 18.74 -2.09 -5.30
C LEU A 488 19.70 -2.45 -4.17
N LEU A 489 20.67 -3.31 -4.45
CA LEU A 489 21.67 -3.76 -3.50
C LEU A 489 22.97 -2.96 -3.66
N GLY A 490 23.59 -2.61 -2.54
CA GLY A 490 24.93 -2.02 -2.51
C GLY A 490 24.94 -0.49 -2.36
N PRO A 491 26.15 0.10 -2.28
CA PRO A 491 26.32 1.49 -1.84
C PRO A 491 26.03 2.54 -2.90
N GLU A 492 26.05 2.18 -4.18
CA GLU A 492 25.94 3.10 -5.31
C GLU A 492 24.60 2.89 -6.05
N PRO A 493 23.60 3.76 -5.85
CA PRO A 493 22.26 3.53 -6.40
C PRO A 493 22.16 3.84 -7.89
N LEU A 494 23.01 4.72 -8.43
CA LEU A 494 22.80 5.31 -9.76
C LEU A 494 22.79 4.27 -10.89
N GLU A 495 23.67 3.27 -10.84
CA GLU A 495 23.68 2.19 -11.83
C GLU A 495 22.41 1.33 -11.73
N GLY A 496 22.02 0.95 -10.51
CA GLY A 496 20.78 0.21 -10.26
C GLY A 496 19.53 0.98 -10.70
N LEU A 497 19.50 2.29 -10.51
CA LEU A 497 18.39 3.15 -10.95
C LEU A 497 18.31 3.21 -12.48
N ASN A 498 19.45 3.30 -13.18
CA ASN A 498 19.46 3.23 -14.65
C ASN A 498 18.97 1.88 -15.15
N VAL A 499 19.43 0.78 -14.54
CA VAL A 499 18.98 -0.57 -14.88
C VAL A 499 17.47 -0.71 -14.69
N LEU A 500 16.94 -0.21 -13.58
CA LEU A 500 15.52 -0.26 -13.26
C LEU A 500 14.68 0.60 -14.20
N ALA A 501 15.14 1.81 -14.50
CA ALA A 501 14.51 2.71 -15.48
C ALA A 501 14.43 2.08 -16.88
N ASP A 502 15.53 1.44 -17.33
CA ASP A 502 15.59 0.78 -18.64
C ASP A 502 14.83 -0.56 -18.70
N GLY A 503 14.33 -1.08 -17.56
CA GLY A 503 13.71 -2.40 -17.48
C GLY A 503 14.68 -3.56 -17.77
N ARG A 504 15.98 -3.38 -17.53
CA ARG A 504 17.01 -4.40 -17.79
C ARG A 504 17.17 -5.33 -16.58
N PRO A 505 17.40 -6.64 -16.78
CA PRO A 505 17.69 -7.54 -15.67
C PRO A 505 19.11 -7.28 -15.11
N SER A 506 19.25 -7.32 -13.78
CA SER A 506 20.54 -7.25 -13.08
C SER A 506 20.48 -8.01 -11.76
N ALA A 507 21.59 -8.65 -11.37
CA ALA A 507 21.69 -9.28 -10.06
C ALA A 507 21.69 -8.26 -8.90
N ALA A 508 22.03 -6.99 -9.18
CA ALA A 508 22.02 -5.91 -8.19
C ALA A 508 20.64 -5.25 -7.99
N VAL A 509 19.64 -5.62 -8.80
CA VAL A 509 18.29 -5.05 -8.75
C VAL A 509 17.27 -6.18 -8.69
N ILE A 510 16.67 -6.37 -7.53
CA ILE A 510 15.64 -7.38 -7.31
C ILE A 510 14.29 -6.70 -7.50
N THR A 511 13.47 -7.24 -8.40
CA THR A 511 12.12 -6.71 -8.69
C THR A 511 11.08 -7.81 -8.51
N GLY A 512 9.86 -7.41 -8.17
CA GLY A 512 8.74 -8.34 -7.98
C GLY A 512 7.43 -7.61 -7.80
N GLU A 513 6.35 -8.40 -7.73
CA GLU A 513 5.00 -7.91 -7.46
C GLU A 513 4.53 -8.48 -6.11
N ALA A 514 4.23 -7.57 -5.18
CA ALA A 514 3.84 -7.91 -3.84
C ALA A 514 2.43 -8.48 -3.78
N ARG A 515 2.31 -9.67 -3.19
CA ARG A 515 1.04 -10.29 -2.84
C ARG A 515 0.98 -10.40 -1.32
N SER A 516 -0.09 -9.89 -0.72
CA SER A 516 -0.20 -9.93 0.75
C SER A 516 -0.45 -11.36 1.20
N GLU A 517 0.56 -11.98 1.81
CA GLU A 517 0.54 -13.39 2.14
C GLU A 517 1.07 -13.62 3.56
N ARG A 518 0.48 -14.59 4.27
CA ARG A 518 0.93 -14.96 5.62
C ARG A 518 2.20 -15.80 5.51
N THR A 519 3.26 -15.37 6.18
CA THR A 519 4.57 -16.02 6.12
C THR A 519 4.62 -17.34 6.90
N VAL A 520 5.35 -18.32 6.37
CA VAL A 520 5.69 -19.59 7.01
C VAL A 520 7.20 -19.72 7.09
N PHE A 521 7.75 -20.10 8.24
CA PHE A 521 9.16 -20.53 8.29
C PHE A 521 9.27 -22.04 8.09
N VAL A 522 10.16 -22.41 7.17
CA VAL A 522 10.44 -23.79 6.78
C VAL A 522 11.84 -24.19 7.26
N PHE A 523 11.92 -25.27 8.03
CA PHE A 523 13.17 -25.78 8.58
C PHE A 523 13.51 -27.12 7.92
N PRO A 524 14.50 -27.20 7.02
CA PRO A 524 14.82 -28.45 6.32
C PRO A 524 15.53 -29.47 7.23
N GLY A 525 15.67 -30.69 6.70
CA GLY A 525 16.46 -31.76 7.31
C GLY A 525 17.96 -31.64 7.00
N GLN A 526 18.66 -32.78 7.05
CA GLN A 526 20.07 -32.87 6.65
C GLN A 526 20.22 -32.69 5.12
N GLY A 527 21.27 -31.97 4.70
CA GLY A 527 21.66 -31.73 3.30
C GLY A 527 22.04 -30.27 3.02
N SER A 528 21.58 -29.33 3.85
CA SER A 528 21.84 -27.90 3.68
C SER A 528 23.20 -27.48 4.24
N GLN A 529 23.86 -28.34 5.00
CA GLN A 529 25.12 -28.05 5.69
C GLN A 529 26.30 -27.90 4.72
N TRP A 530 27.26 -27.06 5.14
CA TRP A 530 28.57 -26.92 4.53
C TRP A 530 29.56 -26.37 5.58
N VAL A 531 30.84 -26.71 5.45
CA VAL A 531 31.88 -26.22 6.36
C VAL A 531 32.03 -24.71 6.18
N GLY A 532 31.92 -23.95 7.26
CA GLY A 532 31.93 -22.49 7.23
C GLY A 532 30.54 -21.85 7.31
N MET A 533 29.45 -22.63 7.26
CA MET A 533 28.10 -22.08 7.31
C MET A 533 27.86 -21.19 8.54
N GLY A 534 27.27 -20.02 8.32
CA GLY A 534 26.96 -19.05 9.37
C GLY A 534 28.14 -18.26 9.95
N ARG A 535 29.40 -18.60 9.62
CA ARG A 535 30.56 -17.91 10.20
C ARG A 535 30.67 -16.46 9.74
N GLU A 536 30.58 -16.23 8.44
CA GLU A 536 30.60 -14.89 7.85
C GLU A 536 29.44 -14.03 8.41
N LEU A 537 28.24 -14.61 8.50
CA LEU A 537 27.09 -13.92 9.09
C LEU A 537 27.27 -13.59 10.57
N ALA A 538 27.95 -14.43 11.36
CA ALA A 538 28.24 -14.15 12.77
C ALA A 538 29.23 -12.98 12.96
N GLU A 539 30.03 -12.66 11.95
CA GLU A 539 30.94 -11.50 11.97
C GLU A 539 30.17 -10.20 11.76
N VAL A 540 29.14 -10.21 10.89
CA VAL A 540 28.40 -8.99 10.46
C VAL A 540 27.00 -8.84 11.04
N SER A 541 26.44 -9.86 11.70
CA SER A 541 25.12 -9.83 12.33
C SER A 541 25.22 -10.04 13.84
N PRO A 542 25.08 -8.98 14.65
CA PRO A 542 25.03 -9.11 16.10
C PRO A 542 23.89 -10.02 16.60
N VAL A 543 22.76 -10.03 15.89
CA VAL A 543 21.59 -10.88 16.18
C VAL A 543 21.92 -12.34 15.96
N PHE A 544 22.47 -12.69 14.79
CA PHE A 544 22.86 -14.05 14.46
C PHE A 544 23.89 -14.59 15.47
N ARG A 545 24.95 -13.81 15.72
CA ARG A 545 26.02 -14.18 16.65
C ARG A 545 25.49 -14.43 18.06
N ALA A 546 24.63 -13.56 18.56
CA ALA A 546 24.05 -13.72 19.89
C ALA A 546 23.19 -14.98 19.99
N ARG A 547 22.36 -15.27 18.98
CA ARG A 547 21.52 -16.46 18.97
C ARG A 547 22.33 -17.75 18.80
N LEU A 548 23.37 -17.72 17.98
CA LEU A 548 24.28 -18.86 17.79
C LEU A 548 25.00 -19.20 19.09
N ALA A 549 25.49 -18.19 19.82
CA ALA A 549 26.12 -18.38 21.13
C ALA A 549 25.17 -18.98 22.17
N GLN A 550 23.90 -18.59 22.17
CA GLN A 550 22.87 -19.21 23.03
C GLN A 550 22.67 -20.69 22.66
N CYS A 551 22.62 -21.02 21.37
CA CYS A 551 22.50 -22.41 20.91
C CYS A 551 23.73 -23.24 21.31
N ALA A 552 24.94 -22.70 21.15
CA ALA A 552 26.17 -23.33 21.58
C ALA A 552 26.16 -23.62 23.10
N HIS A 553 25.73 -22.65 23.91
CA HIS A 553 25.61 -22.83 25.36
C HIS A 553 24.61 -23.94 25.73
N ALA A 554 23.45 -23.98 25.07
CA ALA A 554 22.45 -25.01 25.30
C ALA A 554 22.94 -26.42 24.89
N LEU A 555 23.77 -26.52 23.85
CA LEU A 555 24.34 -27.79 23.39
C LEU A 555 25.46 -28.31 24.29
N ALA A 556 26.20 -27.44 24.97
CA ALA A 556 27.44 -27.77 25.68
C ALA A 556 27.33 -28.91 26.71
N SER A 557 26.14 -29.18 27.25
CA SER A 557 25.92 -30.29 28.20
C SER A 557 25.69 -31.65 27.54
N TYR A 558 25.49 -31.69 26.22
CA TYR A 558 25.08 -32.90 25.49
C TYR A 558 26.08 -33.35 24.42
N VAL A 559 27.05 -32.49 24.08
CA VAL A 559 28.10 -32.75 23.08
C VAL A 559 29.49 -32.65 23.70
N ASP A 560 30.49 -33.28 23.08
CA ASP A 560 31.90 -33.28 23.52
C ASP A 560 32.81 -32.42 22.62
N TRP A 561 32.21 -31.63 21.74
CA TRP A 561 32.88 -30.73 20.80
C TRP A 561 32.38 -29.29 20.96
N ASP A 562 33.16 -28.34 20.43
CA ASP A 562 32.80 -26.92 20.39
C ASP A 562 32.13 -26.56 19.05
N LEU A 563 31.02 -25.81 19.09
CA LEU A 563 30.26 -25.47 17.88
C LEU A 563 31.08 -24.63 16.91
N ASP A 564 31.91 -23.70 17.39
CA ASP A 564 32.73 -22.87 16.52
C ASP A 564 33.83 -23.71 15.85
N ASP A 565 34.38 -24.72 16.54
CA ASP A 565 35.31 -25.68 15.94
C ASP A 565 34.66 -26.52 14.82
N VAL A 566 33.42 -26.97 15.04
CA VAL A 566 32.63 -27.70 14.02
C VAL A 566 32.36 -26.82 12.80
N LEU A 567 31.82 -25.61 13.01
CA LEU A 567 31.52 -24.68 11.91
C LEU A 567 32.80 -24.23 11.19
N ALA A 568 33.95 -24.23 11.87
CA ALA A 568 35.24 -23.91 11.28
C ALA A 568 35.92 -25.08 10.55
N GLY A 569 35.34 -26.29 10.59
CA GLY A 569 35.97 -27.48 10.03
C GLY A 569 37.21 -27.94 10.82
N ARG A 570 37.38 -27.49 12.07
CA ARG A 570 38.43 -27.97 13.00
C ARG A 570 38.02 -29.25 13.73
N HIS A 571 36.76 -29.65 13.61
CA HIS A 571 36.21 -30.93 14.04
C HIS A 571 35.61 -31.68 12.83
N GLY A 572 35.42 -33.00 12.93
CA GLY A 572 34.74 -33.79 11.90
C GLY A 572 33.32 -33.27 11.65
N PHE A 573 32.88 -33.25 10.39
CA PHE A 573 31.63 -32.61 9.95
C PHE A 573 30.69 -33.56 9.19
N GLU A 574 30.94 -34.86 9.23
CA GLU A 574 30.14 -35.86 8.50
C GLU A 574 29.17 -36.63 9.40
N ALA A 575 29.54 -36.84 10.66
CA ALA A 575 28.76 -37.65 11.59
C ALA A 575 27.43 -36.97 11.96
N ALA A 576 26.37 -37.77 12.07
CA ALA A 576 25.02 -37.27 12.32
C ALA A 576 24.91 -36.47 13.64
N ASP A 577 25.62 -36.93 14.67
CA ASP A 577 25.68 -36.33 16.01
C ASP A 577 26.45 -35.01 16.06
N VAL A 578 27.14 -34.65 14.98
CA VAL A 578 27.75 -33.34 14.78
C VAL A 578 26.91 -32.45 13.87
N VAL A 579 26.51 -32.99 12.71
CA VAL A 579 25.80 -32.23 11.67
C VAL A 579 24.42 -31.78 12.12
N GLN A 580 23.64 -32.66 12.76
CA GLN A 580 22.28 -32.33 13.17
C GLN A 580 22.23 -31.18 14.20
N PRO A 581 23.00 -31.22 15.31
CA PRO A 581 23.01 -30.12 16.26
C PRO A 581 23.58 -28.82 15.69
N ALA A 582 24.63 -28.90 14.86
CA ALA A 582 25.20 -27.70 14.22
C ALA A 582 24.21 -27.04 13.24
N LEU A 583 23.50 -27.85 12.44
CA LEU A 583 22.43 -27.34 11.56
C LEU A 583 21.29 -26.70 12.36
N TRP A 584 20.83 -27.35 13.43
CA TRP A 584 19.80 -26.81 14.29
C TRP A 584 20.18 -25.41 14.83
N ALA A 585 21.41 -25.27 15.34
CA ALA A 585 21.90 -24.01 15.88
C ALA A 585 21.90 -22.89 14.80
N VAL A 586 22.32 -23.21 13.58
CA VAL A 586 22.31 -22.27 12.45
C VAL A 586 20.88 -21.91 12.04
N MET A 587 20.00 -22.89 11.85
CA MET A 587 18.60 -22.64 11.44
C MET A 587 17.83 -21.78 12.44
N VAL A 588 17.96 -22.08 13.75
CA VAL A 588 17.34 -21.29 14.82
C VAL A 588 17.91 -19.87 14.86
N SER A 589 19.19 -19.70 14.56
CA SER A 589 19.84 -18.38 14.50
C SER A 589 19.42 -17.57 13.28
N LEU A 590 19.25 -18.21 12.11
CA LEU A 590 18.70 -17.56 10.91
C LEU A 590 17.24 -17.12 11.10
N ALA A 591 16.42 -17.93 11.77
CA ALA A 591 15.06 -17.55 12.10
C ALA A 591 15.00 -16.28 12.98
N ALA A 592 15.93 -16.16 13.95
CA ALA A 592 16.03 -14.96 14.78
C ALA A 592 16.43 -13.71 13.98
N VAL A 593 17.28 -13.84 12.96
CA VAL A 593 17.64 -12.74 12.04
C VAL A 593 16.42 -12.27 11.24
N TRP A 594 15.66 -13.19 10.65
CA TRP A 594 14.41 -12.84 9.95
C TRP A 594 13.41 -12.14 10.87
N GLN A 595 13.21 -12.66 12.09
CA GLN A 595 12.33 -12.05 13.08
C GLN A 595 12.78 -10.65 13.50
N ALA A 596 14.09 -10.44 13.66
CA ALA A 596 14.66 -9.14 13.99
C ALA A 596 14.55 -8.15 12.81
N ALA A 597 14.53 -8.63 11.57
CA ALA A 597 14.22 -7.87 10.36
C ALA A 597 12.71 -7.63 10.16
N GLY A 598 11.87 -7.85 11.19
CA GLY A 598 10.43 -7.62 11.14
C GLY A 598 9.61 -8.76 10.50
N VAL A 599 10.25 -9.78 9.96
CA VAL A 599 9.56 -10.91 9.30
C VAL A 599 9.11 -11.92 10.35
N ARG A 600 7.82 -11.87 10.69
CA ARG A 600 7.22 -12.75 11.70
C ARG A 600 6.47 -13.91 11.05
N PRO A 601 6.82 -15.18 11.36
CA PRO A 601 6.08 -16.32 10.83
C PRO A 601 4.68 -16.38 11.46
N ALA A 602 3.67 -16.57 10.61
CA ALA A 602 2.31 -16.90 11.04
C ALA A 602 2.16 -18.40 11.33
N ALA A 603 3.03 -19.24 10.78
CA ALA A 603 3.17 -20.65 11.10
C ALA A 603 4.61 -21.13 10.87
N VAL A 604 4.96 -22.30 11.41
CA VAL A 604 6.23 -22.99 11.14
C VAL A 604 5.99 -24.43 10.68
N VAL A 605 6.92 -24.95 9.90
CA VAL A 605 6.96 -26.36 9.49
C VAL A 605 8.41 -26.83 9.42
N GLY A 606 8.67 -28.05 9.89
CA GLY A 606 10.01 -28.63 9.87
C GLY A 606 10.01 -29.98 9.16
N HIS A 607 11.13 -30.32 8.50
CA HIS A 607 11.29 -31.59 7.80
C HIS A 607 12.23 -32.52 8.59
N SER A 608 11.72 -33.65 9.09
CA SER A 608 12.49 -34.57 9.95
C SER A 608 13.11 -33.81 11.14
N GLN A 609 14.45 -33.84 11.31
CA GLN A 609 15.13 -33.09 12.36
C GLN A 609 14.84 -31.57 12.37
N GLY A 610 14.42 -31.01 11.23
CA GLY A 610 14.00 -29.61 11.14
C GLY A 610 12.79 -29.29 12.02
N GLU A 611 11.97 -30.28 12.38
CA GLU A 611 10.88 -30.10 13.35
C GLU A 611 11.39 -29.65 14.72
N ILE A 612 12.62 -30.02 15.11
CA ILE A 612 13.23 -29.60 16.38
C ILE A 612 13.53 -28.09 16.36
N ALA A 613 14.00 -27.58 15.22
CA ALA A 613 14.22 -26.14 15.03
C ALA A 613 12.89 -25.38 14.95
N ALA A 614 11.90 -25.93 14.24
CA ALA A 614 10.55 -25.38 14.17
C ALA A 614 9.92 -25.29 15.58
N ALA A 615 10.00 -26.36 16.38
CA ALA A 615 9.47 -26.41 17.74
C ALA A 615 10.16 -25.39 18.67
N ALA A 616 11.48 -25.21 18.54
CA ALA A 616 12.23 -24.20 19.29
C ALA A 616 11.82 -22.77 18.91
N VAL A 617 11.64 -22.49 17.62
CA VAL A 617 11.23 -21.16 17.13
C VAL A 617 9.77 -20.87 17.48
N ALA A 618 8.89 -21.87 17.39
CA ALA A 618 7.50 -21.79 17.84
C ALA A 618 7.37 -21.57 19.35
N GLY A 619 8.43 -21.85 20.11
CA GLY A 619 8.42 -21.81 21.58
C GLY A 619 7.71 -23.00 22.21
N ILE A 620 7.52 -24.10 21.47
CA ILE A 620 7.02 -25.37 22.01
C ILE A 620 8.11 -26.00 22.88
N LEU A 621 9.34 -26.06 22.38
CA LEU A 621 10.51 -26.46 23.16
C LEU A 621 11.31 -25.24 23.62
N SER A 622 11.83 -25.31 24.85
CA SER A 622 12.90 -24.41 25.30
C SER A 622 14.16 -24.64 24.44
N LEU A 623 15.11 -23.70 24.49
CA LEU A 623 16.35 -23.87 23.73
C LEU A 623 17.15 -25.05 24.27
N GLU A 624 17.12 -25.25 25.59
CA GLU A 624 17.76 -26.33 26.33
C GLU A 624 17.14 -27.69 25.99
N ASP A 625 15.81 -27.79 25.95
CA ASP A 625 15.12 -29.03 25.56
C ASP A 625 15.34 -29.35 24.09
N ALA A 626 15.27 -28.36 23.20
CA ALA A 626 15.54 -28.56 21.78
C ALA A 626 17.00 -28.99 21.54
N ALA A 627 17.96 -28.40 22.25
CA ALA A 627 19.37 -28.81 22.24
C ALA A 627 19.54 -30.26 22.72
N LYS A 628 18.85 -30.65 23.80
CA LYS A 628 18.82 -32.04 24.30
C LYS A 628 18.27 -33.00 23.25
N VAL A 629 17.12 -32.66 22.65
CA VAL A 629 16.46 -33.48 21.64
C VAL A 629 17.37 -33.68 20.43
N VAL A 630 17.90 -32.60 19.86
CA VAL A 630 18.76 -32.71 18.66
C VAL A 630 20.06 -33.45 18.96
N ALA A 631 20.73 -33.18 20.08
CA ALA A 631 22.02 -33.79 20.42
C ALA A 631 21.88 -35.28 20.75
N LEU A 632 20.94 -35.66 21.63
CA LEU A 632 20.82 -37.06 22.07
C LEU A 632 20.18 -37.95 21.00
N ARG A 633 19.19 -37.44 20.25
CA ARG A 633 18.61 -38.17 19.11
C ARG A 633 19.65 -38.46 18.02
N SER A 634 20.46 -37.46 17.68
CA SER A 634 21.49 -37.60 16.66
C SER A 634 22.66 -38.49 17.12
N LYS A 635 22.99 -38.48 18.41
CA LYS A 635 23.95 -39.41 19.02
C LYS A 635 23.49 -40.86 18.96
N THR A 636 22.24 -41.15 19.34
CA THR A 636 21.68 -42.52 19.25
C THR A 636 21.61 -43.01 17.80
N LEU A 637 21.38 -42.12 16.83
CA LEU A 637 21.41 -42.46 15.40
C LEU A 637 22.76 -43.01 14.91
N THR A 638 23.87 -42.70 15.57
CA THR A 638 25.20 -43.20 15.18
C THR A 638 25.31 -44.73 15.25
N ALA A 639 24.45 -45.41 16.04
CA ALA A 639 24.37 -46.86 16.08
C ALA A 639 23.88 -47.50 14.75
N LEU A 640 23.31 -46.69 13.86
CA LEU A 640 22.88 -47.10 12.51
C LEU A 640 23.90 -46.76 11.42
N ALA A 641 25.03 -46.12 11.76
CA ALA A 641 26.07 -45.75 10.82
C ALA A 641 26.63 -46.97 10.06
N GLY A 642 26.75 -46.84 8.74
CA GLY A 642 27.17 -47.89 7.82
C GLY A 642 26.15 -49.00 7.55
N ARG A 643 24.95 -48.96 8.14
CA ARG A 643 23.95 -50.04 8.03
C ARG A 643 22.88 -49.77 6.96
N GLY A 644 22.79 -48.56 6.42
CA GLY A 644 21.79 -48.20 5.43
C GLY A 644 22.14 -46.93 4.65
N GLY A 645 21.16 -46.37 3.95
CA GLY A 645 21.30 -45.09 3.25
C GLY A 645 19.96 -44.49 2.86
N MET A 646 20.00 -43.46 2.02
CA MET A 646 18.81 -42.81 1.48
C MET A 646 18.98 -42.43 0.00
N LEU A 647 17.90 -42.50 -0.78
CA LEU A 647 17.83 -42.21 -2.21
C LEU A 647 16.73 -41.18 -2.49
N SER A 648 17.08 -40.06 -3.11
CA SER A 648 16.14 -39.08 -3.65
C SER A 648 15.73 -39.47 -5.09
N ILE A 649 14.44 -39.41 -5.38
CA ILE A 649 13.83 -39.82 -6.65
C ILE A 649 12.93 -38.68 -7.14
N ALA A 650 13.15 -38.23 -8.38
CA ALA A 650 12.34 -37.21 -9.04
C ALA A 650 11.04 -37.80 -9.62
N GLU A 651 10.22 -38.42 -8.77
CA GLU A 651 8.95 -39.06 -9.15
C GLU A 651 7.90 -38.91 -8.03
N ALA A 652 6.62 -38.98 -8.40
CA ALA A 652 5.50 -38.91 -7.49
C ALA A 652 5.42 -40.12 -6.55
N VAL A 653 5.00 -39.88 -5.31
CA VAL A 653 4.99 -40.89 -4.25
C VAL A 653 4.21 -42.16 -4.59
N GLY A 654 3.13 -42.06 -5.39
CA GLY A 654 2.33 -43.23 -5.79
C GLY A 654 3.16 -44.27 -6.55
N ALA A 655 3.85 -43.86 -7.60
CA ALA A 655 4.72 -44.72 -8.40
C ALA A 655 5.91 -45.27 -7.58
N VAL A 656 6.48 -44.43 -6.69
CA VAL A 656 7.57 -44.86 -5.82
C VAL A 656 7.09 -45.92 -4.81
N ARG A 657 5.90 -45.76 -4.22
CA ARG A 657 5.31 -46.73 -3.28
C ARG A 657 5.09 -48.09 -3.94
N GLU A 658 4.59 -48.11 -5.17
CA GLU A 658 4.41 -49.35 -5.95
C GLU A 658 5.74 -50.10 -6.15
N ARG A 659 6.81 -49.38 -6.48
CA ARG A 659 8.15 -49.97 -6.68
C ARG A 659 8.77 -50.43 -5.36
N VAL A 660 8.67 -49.61 -4.31
CA VAL A 660 9.21 -49.91 -2.97
C VAL A 660 8.53 -51.13 -2.35
N ALA A 661 7.25 -51.39 -2.65
CA ALA A 661 6.52 -52.54 -2.14
C ALA A 661 7.20 -53.89 -2.44
N ALA A 662 7.93 -54.00 -3.57
CA ALA A 662 8.68 -55.21 -3.95
C ALA A 662 9.84 -55.55 -2.99
N TYR A 663 10.31 -54.57 -2.20
CA TYR A 663 11.46 -54.72 -1.30
C TYR A 663 11.06 -55.02 0.15
N GLY A 664 9.76 -55.00 0.47
CA GLY A 664 9.25 -55.25 1.83
C GLY A 664 9.89 -54.32 2.87
N ALA A 665 10.25 -54.85 4.04
CA ALA A 665 10.83 -54.07 5.14
C ALA A 665 12.25 -53.53 4.87
N ARG A 666 12.89 -53.93 3.75
CA ARG A 666 14.25 -53.48 3.40
C ARG A 666 14.29 -52.02 2.96
N LEU A 667 13.18 -51.49 2.44
CA LEU A 667 13.06 -50.11 1.99
C LEU A 667 11.78 -49.48 2.56
N SER A 668 11.81 -48.18 2.78
CA SER A 668 10.67 -47.39 3.26
C SER A 668 10.66 -46.05 2.53
N VAL A 669 9.46 -45.51 2.26
CA VAL A 669 9.35 -44.12 1.81
C VAL A 669 9.66 -43.24 3.02
N ALA A 670 10.77 -42.52 2.96
CA ALA A 670 11.26 -41.70 4.04
C ALA A 670 10.62 -40.30 4.05
N ALA A 671 10.44 -39.69 2.88
CA ALA A 671 9.86 -38.36 2.76
C ALA A 671 9.15 -38.12 1.43
N VAL A 672 8.09 -37.31 1.47
CA VAL A 672 7.36 -36.79 0.33
C VAL A 672 7.50 -35.26 0.34
N ASN A 673 8.42 -34.74 -0.46
CA ASN A 673 8.87 -33.34 -0.40
C ASN A 673 8.17 -32.42 -1.41
N GLY A 674 7.45 -33.01 -2.36
CA GLY A 674 6.66 -32.30 -3.35
C GLY A 674 6.07 -33.28 -4.37
N PRO A 675 5.32 -32.78 -5.36
CA PRO A 675 4.60 -33.63 -6.32
C PRO A 675 5.49 -34.60 -7.11
N LEU A 676 6.76 -34.24 -7.33
CA LEU A 676 7.75 -35.02 -8.07
C LEU A 676 9.07 -35.18 -7.27
N SER A 677 8.99 -35.20 -5.94
CA SER A 677 10.18 -35.29 -5.08
C SER A 677 9.91 -36.23 -3.90
N THR A 678 10.39 -37.47 -4.03
CA THR A 678 10.22 -38.52 -3.01
C THR A 678 11.58 -39.04 -2.56
N VAL A 679 11.72 -39.39 -1.28
CA VAL A 679 12.93 -39.97 -0.71
C VAL A 679 12.62 -41.36 -0.16
N VAL A 680 13.50 -42.32 -0.44
CA VAL A 680 13.43 -43.70 0.05
C VAL A 680 14.63 -43.95 0.95
N SER A 681 14.45 -44.67 2.06
CA SER A 681 15.52 -45.09 2.96
C SER A 681 15.48 -46.59 3.21
N GLY A 682 16.61 -47.17 3.61
CA GLY A 682 16.70 -48.59 3.95
C GLY A 682 18.07 -49.18 3.66
N ASP A 683 18.08 -50.47 3.31
CA ASP A 683 19.30 -51.23 3.03
C ASP A 683 20.08 -50.62 1.84
N ALA A 684 21.39 -50.40 2.01
CA ALA A 684 22.22 -49.76 1.00
C ALA A 684 22.27 -50.53 -0.34
N GLU A 685 22.14 -51.86 -0.31
CA GLU A 685 22.08 -52.68 -1.52
C GLU A 685 20.74 -52.57 -2.24
N ALA A 686 19.62 -52.62 -1.49
CA ALA A 686 18.28 -52.45 -2.06
C ALA A 686 18.10 -51.06 -2.68
N LEU A 687 18.70 -50.02 -2.10
CA LEU A 687 18.67 -48.66 -2.67
C LEU A 687 19.41 -48.57 -4.00
N ARG A 688 20.54 -49.29 -4.15
CA ARG A 688 21.28 -49.38 -5.42
C ARG A 688 20.46 -50.11 -6.48
N GLU A 689 19.88 -51.25 -6.13
CA GLU A 689 18.98 -52.01 -7.02
C GLU A 689 17.78 -51.14 -7.46
N LEU A 690 17.16 -50.43 -6.51
CA LEU A 690 16.05 -49.53 -6.81
C LEU A 690 16.49 -48.40 -7.75
N ALA A 691 17.63 -47.76 -7.50
CA ALA A 691 18.16 -46.69 -8.34
C ALA A 691 18.44 -47.16 -9.78
N GLU A 692 19.01 -48.37 -9.94
CA GLU A 692 19.29 -48.99 -11.24
C GLU A 692 18.02 -49.41 -11.99
N SER A 693 16.90 -49.62 -11.28
CA SER A 693 15.62 -49.96 -11.89
C SER A 693 14.92 -48.79 -12.59
N TYR A 694 15.36 -47.55 -12.33
CA TYR A 694 14.79 -46.36 -12.96
C TYR A 694 15.39 -46.12 -14.35
N PRO A 695 14.57 -45.68 -15.33
CA PRO A 695 15.09 -45.22 -16.61
C PRO A 695 15.92 -43.94 -16.42
N GLU A 696 16.89 -43.70 -17.30
CA GLU A 696 17.75 -42.51 -17.25
C GLU A 696 16.97 -41.17 -17.25
N SER A 697 15.72 -41.17 -17.72
CA SER A 697 14.83 -40.00 -17.71
C SER A 697 14.35 -39.60 -16.30
N VAL A 698 14.39 -40.51 -15.32
CA VAL A 698 14.04 -40.22 -13.92
C VAL A 698 15.30 -39.98 -13.12
N ARG A 699 15.47 -38.75 -12.61
CA ARG A 699 16.65 -38.40 -11.82
C ARG A 699 16.59 -39.09 -10.45
N THR A 700 17.56 -39.97 -10.20
CA THR A 700 17.80 -40.56 -8.87
C THR A 700 19.14 -40.06 -8.32
N ARG A 701 19.22 -39.84 -6.99
CA ARG A 701 20.44 -39.35 -6.33
C ARG A 701 20.58 -39.94 -4.93
N MET A 702 21.68 -40.64 -4.69
CA MET A 702 22.04 -41.07 -3.33
C MET A 702 22.31 -39.83 -2.47
N ILE A 703 21.70 -39.81 -1.29
CA ILE A 703 21.92 -38.76 -0.29
C ILE A 703 23.17 -39.15 0.51
N PRO A 704 24.10 -38.23 0.77
CA PRO A 704 25.33 -38.53 1.52
C PRO A 704 25.04 -38.70 3.02
N VAL A 705 24.44 -39.84 3.35
CA VAL A 705 24.15 -40.35 4.69
C VAL A 705 24.43 -41.84 4.71
N ASP A 706 24.96 -42.35 5.80
CA ASP A 706 25.35 -43.75 5.99
C ASP A 706 24.39 -44.52 6.91
N TYR A 707 23.22 -43.94 7.19
CA TYR A 707 22.14 -44.52 7.99
C TYR A 707 20.78 -44.36 7.29
N ALA A 708 19.81 -45.19 7.66
CA ALA A 708 18.46 -45.20 7.09
C ALA A 708 17.40 -44.73 8.11
N SER A 709 17.27 -43.42 8.30
CA SER A 709 16.16 -42.85 9.09
C SER A 709 14.81 -43.05 8.38
N HIS A 710 13.70 -42.91 9.11
CA HIS A 710 12.34 -43.09 8.57
C HIS A 710 12.10 -44.48 7.96
N SER A 711 12.70 -45.51 8.58
CA SER A 711 12.64 -46.91 8.16
C SER A 711 12.58 -47.85 9.35
N ALA A 712 12.35 -49.13 9.10
CA ALA A 712 12.38 -50.18 10.11
C ALA A 712 13.72 -50.26 10.88
N HIS A 713 14.83 -49.74 10.35
CA HIS A 713 16.11 -49.70 11.07
C HIS A 713 16.03 -48.88 12.37
N VAL A 714 15.13 -47.90 12.43
CA VAL A 714 14.93 -47.04 13.61
C VAL A 714 14.23 -47.77 14.76
N ASP A 715 13.56 -48.90 14.49
CA ASP A 715 12.84 -49.68 15.52
C ASP A 715 13.79 -50.17 16.64
N GLU A 716 15.05 -50.46 16.31
CA GLU A 716 16.09 -50.87 17.26
C GLU A 716 16.49 -49.76 18.25
N LEU A 717 16.25 -48.49 17.90
CA LEU A 717 16.64 -47.33 18.70
C LEU A 717 15.54 -46.84 19.64
N ARG A 718 14.35 -47.44 19.60
CA ARG A 718 13.15 -46.94 20.29
C ARG A 718 13.38 -46.70 21.78
N ASP A 719 13.78 -47.74 22.50
CA ASP A 719 13.91 -47.69 23.95
C ASP A 719 15.02 -46.72 24.39
N GLU A 720 16.10 -46.64 23.61
CA GLU A 720 17.19 -45.70 23.88
C GLU A 720 16.72 -44.25 23.68
N ILE A 721 16.04 -43.93 22.57
CA ILE A 721 15.51 -42.58 22.29
C ILE A 721 14.53 -42.15 23.39
N LEU A 722 13.57 -43.01 23.73
CA LEU A 722 12.61 -42.71 24.80
C LEU A 722 13.31 -42.44 26.12
N THR A 723 14.37 -43.20 26.44
CA THR A 723 15.14 -43.03 27.68
C THR A 723 15.96 -41.75 27.70
N VAL A 724 16.73 -41.45 26.66
CA VAL A 724 17.62 -40.27 26.63
C VAL A 724 16.84 -38.95 26.56
N LEU A 725 15.61 -38.98 26.02
CA LEU A 725 14.74 -37.80 25.92
C LEU A 725 13.84 -37.59 27.15
N GLN A 726 13.83 -38.48 28.14
CA GLN A 726 13.02 -38.29 29.35
C GLN A 726 13.24 -36.94 30.01
N GLY A 727 12.16 -36.27 30.39
CA GLY A 727 12.19 -35.01 31.14
C GLY A 727 12.35 -33.75 30.28
N ILE A 728 12.17 -33.85 28.95
CA ILE A 728 11.83 -32.67 28.14
C ILE A 728 10.45 -32.15 28.54
N ASN A 729 10.22 -30.84 28.41
CA ASN A 729 8.96 -30.22 28.82
C ASN A 729 8.33 -29.37 27.69
N PRO A 730 7.70 -30.01 26.69
CA PRO A 730 7.00 -29.30 25.63
C PRO A 730 5.85 -28.46 26.20
N SER A 731 5.70 -27.25 25.67
CA SER A 731 4.71 -26.28 26.12
C SER A 731 3.84 -25.81 24.95
N ALA A 732 2.77 -25.08 25.25
CA ALA A 732 1.93 -24.50 24.21
C ALA A 732 2.73 -23.51 23.34
N GLY A 733 2.77 -23.76 22.04
CA GLY A 733 3.50 -22.92 21.09
C GLY A 733 2.93 -21.51 20.99
N ARG A 734 3.80 -20.51 20.82
CA ARG A 734 3.42 -19.12 20.52
C ARG A 734 3.17 -18.90 19.03
N ILE A 735 3.76 -19.74 18.19
CA ILE A 735 3.55 -19.75 16.74
C ILE A 735 2.96 -21.12 16.38
N PRO A 736 1.85 -21.18 15.62
CA PRO A 736 1.28 -22.43 15.14
C PRO A 736 2.29 -23.27 14.35
N MET A 737 2.26 -24.58 14.53
CA MET A 737 3.11 -25.52 13.81
C MET A 737 2.25 -26.57 13.11
N VAL A 738 2.59 -26.92 11.86
CA VAL A 738 2.02 -28.09 11.18
C VAL A 738 3.03 -29.22 11.25
N SER A 739 2.61 -30.37 11.76
CA SER A 739 3.45 -31.56 11.80
C SER A 739 3.58 -32.16 10.40
N THR A 740 4.82 -32.47 10.01
CA THR A 740 5.07 -33.23 8.79
C THR A 740 4.87 -34.73 8.99
N LEU A 741 4.69 -35.18 10.22
CA LEU A 741 4.33 -36.57 10.53
C LEU A 741 2.83 -36.81 10.30
N THR A 742 1.99 -35.99 10.93
CA THR A 742 0.52 -36.23 10.95
C THR A 742 -0.22 -35.42 9.89
N GLY A 743 0.35 -34.32 9.41
CA GLY A 743 -0.34 -33.32 8.60
C GLY A 743 -1.35 -32.49 9.39
N GLU A 744 -1.30 -32.53 10.73
CA GLU A 744 -2.20 -31.79 11.62
C GLU A 744 -1.50 -30.57 12.23
N TRP A 745 -2.32 -29.61 12.69
CA TRP A 745 -1.87 -28.48 13.49
C TRP A 745 -1.55 -28.94 14.91
N LEU A 746 -0.37 -28.60 15.40
CA LEU A 746 0.10 -28.94 16.74
C LEU A 746 -0.19 -27.82 17.74
N THR A 747 -0.60 -28.20 18.94
CA THR A 747 -0.76 -27.33 20.11
C THR A 747 0.53 -27.20 20.93
N GLY A 748 1.41 -28.20 20.88
CA GLY A 748 2.75 -28.21 21.47
C GLY A 748 3.01 -29.30 22.51
N PRO A 749 2.18 -29.45 23.57
CA PRO A 749 2.39 -30.45 24.63
C PRO A 749 2.48 -31.90 24.15
N GLU A 750 1.92 -32.22 23.00
CA GLU A 750 1.99 -33.54 22.37
C GLU A 750 3.39 -33.90 21.81
N MET A 751 4.33 -32.95 21.74
CA MET A 751 5.69 -33.18 21.21
C MET A 751 6.64 -33.77 22.27
N ASP A 752 6.19 -34.82 22.95
CA ASP A 752 6.94 -35.56 23.98
C ASP A 752 8.00 -36.52 23.39
N GLU A 753 8.67 -37.31 24.24
CA GLU A 753 9.67 -38.28 23.78
C GLU A 753 9.13 -39.28 22.74
N SER A 754 7.84 -39.64 22.82
CA SER A 754 7.19 -40.56 21.88
C SER A 754 6.98 -39.90 20.53
N TYR A 755 6.64 -38.61 20.51
CA TYR A 755 6.58 -37.83 19.28
C TYR A 755 7.95 -37.80 18.59
N TRP A 756 9.04 -37.52 19.31
CA TRP A 756 10.37 -37.40 18.70
C TRP A 756 10.94 -38.72 18.19
N TYR A 757 10.59 -39.85 18.82
CA TYR A 757 10.82 -41.17 18.24
C TYR A 757 10.02 -41.37 16.95
N SER A 758 8.71 -41.08 16.98
CA SER A 758 7.83 -41.24 15.81
C SER A 758 8.28 -40.38 14.63
N SER A 759 8.66 -39.13 14.88
CA SER A 759 9.22 -38.19 13.88
C SER A 759 10.52 -38.71 13.25
N LEU A 760 11.30 -39.56 13.95
CA LEU A 760 12.45 -40.24 13.37
C LEU A 760 12.10 -41.52 12.60
N ARG A 761 11.05 -42.23 13.01
CA ARG A 761 10.69 -43.55 12.50
C ARG A 761 9.76 -43.51 11.29
N GLU A 762 8.83 -42.57 11.25
CA GLU A 762 7.74 -42.51 10.29
C GLU A 762 8.09 -41.63 9.07
N THR A 763 7.31 -41.74 8.01
CA THR A 763 7.46 -40.95 6.77
C THR A 763 7.22 -39.46 7.02
N VAL A 764 8.04 -38.61 6.43
CA VAL A 764 7.88 -37.13 6.44
C VAL A 764 6.96 -36.71 5.28
N GLU A 765 5.73 -36.32 5.57
CA GLU A 765 4.71 -35.86 4.62
C GLU A 765 4.77 -34.32 4.43
N PHE A 766 5.91 -33.80 3.98
CA PHE A 766 6.13 -32.36 3.82
C PHE A 766 5.20 -31.70 2.79
N ASP A 767 4.98 -32.33 1.63
CA ASP A 767 4.04 -31.86 0.59
C ASP A 767 2.61 -31.70 1.14
N ARG A 768 2.18 -32.63 2.01
CA ARG A 768 0.88 -32.55 2.69
C ARG A 768 0.82 -31.35 3.63
N ALA A 769 1.87 -31.11 4.43
CA ALA A 769 1.93 -29.97 5.32
C ALA A 769 1.87 -28.63 4.57
N VAL A 770 2.58 -28.52 3.44
CA VAL A 770 2.51 -27.33 2.56
C VAL A 770 1.09 -27.09 2.06
N ARG A 771 0.41 -28.13 1.57
CA ARG A 771 -1.00 -28.00 1.13
C ARG A 771 -1.94 -27.55 2.25
N VAL A 772 -1.77 -28.08 3.47
CA VAL A 772 -2.56 -27.66 4.64
C VAL A 772 -2.34 -26.17 4.95
N LEU A 773 -1.09 -25.70 4.88
CA LEU A 773 -0.75 -24.29 5.08
C LEU A 773 -1.32 -23.40 3.98
N THR A 774 -1.19 -23.77 2.71
CA THR A 774 -1.73 -23.00 1.59
C THR A 774 -3.26 -22.93 1.64
N ALA A 775 -3.94 -24.04 1.98
CA ALA A 775 -5.38 -24.06 2.18
C ALA A 775 -5.84 -23.16 3.35
N ALA A 776 -4.98 -22.93 4.34
CA ALA A 776 -5.22 -22.01 5.45
C ALA A 776 -4.82 -20.54 5.14
N GLY A 777 -4.50 -20.20 3.89
CA GLY A 777 -4.20 -18.84 3.44
C GLY A 777 -2.74 -18.40 3.65
N HIS A 778 -1.81 -19.35 3.81
CA HIS A 778 -0.38 -19.07 3.84
C HIS A 778 0.23 -19.14 2.43
N GLY A 779 0.83 -18.05 1.97
CA GLY A 779 1.36 -17.94 0.59
C GLY A 779 2.87 -17.74 0.49
N ALA A 780 3.54 -17.30 1.56
CA ALA A 780 4.97 -16.99 1.53
C ALA A 780 5.77 -17.94 2.44
N PHE A 781 6.66 -18.74 1.86
CA PHE A 781 7.46 -19.73 2.56
C PHE A 781 8.93 -19.33 2.60
N ILE A 782 9.50 -19.19 3.78
CA ILE A 782 10.89 -18.80 3.98
C ILE A 782 11.65 -19.99 4.55
N GLU A 783 12.54 -20.56 3.76
CA GLU A 783 13.42 -21.63 4.21
C GLU A 783 14.59 -21.05 5.02
N THR A 784 14.52 -21.23 6.34
CA THR A 784 15.50 -20.72 7.31
C THR A 784 16.69 -21.67 7.42
N SER A 785 17.49 -21.76 6.36
CA SER A 785 18.56 -22.75 6.22
C SER A 785 19.86 -22.17 5.64
N PRO A 786 21.02 -22.81 5.91
CA PRO A 786 22.30 -22.41 5.34
C PRO A 786 22.42 -22.67 3.83
N HIS A 787 21.48 -23.40 3.23
CA HIS A 787 21.35 -23.62 1.79
C HIS A 787 19.95 -24.16 1.47
N PRO A 788 19.23 -23.61 0.46
CA PRO A 788 17.88 -24.04 0.11
C PRO A 788 17.84 -25.50 -0.36
N LEU A 789 16.94 -26.29 0.21
CA LEU A 789 16.69 -27.68 -0.16
C LEU A 789 15.24 -27.95 -0.56
N LEU A 790 14.29 -27.34 0.15
CA LEU A 790 12.86 -27.61 0.05
C LEU A 790 12.13 -26.56 -0.79
N VAL A 791 12.74 -25.38 -1.03
CA VAL A 791 12.17 -24.32 -1.88
C VAL A 791 11.60 -24.86 -3.20
N GLY A 792 12.34 -25.71 -3.91
CA GLY A 792 11.89 -26.27 -5.20
C GLY A 792 10.76 -27.31 -5.11
N GLY A 793 10.46 -27.82 -3.91
CA GLY A 793 9.33 -28.72 -3.66
C GLY A 793 8.03 -27.99 -3.29
N ILE A 794 8.11 -26.72 -2.92
CA ILE A 794 6.96 -25.88 -2.59
C ILE A 794 6.37 -25.34 -3.90
N THR A 795 5.14 -25.72 -4.20
CA THR A 795 4.44 -25.35 -5.44
C THR A 795 3.16 -24.58 -5.13
N GLY A 796 2.76 -23.67 -6.02
CA GLY A 796 1.55 -22.86 -5.85
C GLY A 796 1.66 -21.72 -4.84
N ALA A 797 2.87 -21.43 -4.34
CA ALA A 797 3.15 -20.41 -3.35
C ALA A 797 4.54 -19.79 -3.58
N PHE A 798 4.79 -18.58 -3.07
CA PHE A 798 6.12 -17.98 -3.08
C PHE A 798 7.03 -18.71 -2.07
N ALA A 799 8.24 -19.04 -2.49
CA ALA A 799 9.23 -19.69 -1.63
C ALA A 799 10.64 -19.14 -1.85
N VAL A 800 11.35 -18.81 -0.77
CA VAL A 800 12.71 -18.27 -0.81
C VAL A 800 13.60 -18.93 0.24
N GLY A 801 14.87 -19.15 -0.11
CA GLY A 801 15.90 -19.63 0.82
C GLY A 801 16.63 -18.48 1.51
N THR A 802 17.26 -18.75 2.66
CA THR A 802 17.98 -17.71 3.42
C THR A 802 19.41 -17.51 2.91
N LEU A 803 20.29 -18.49 3.11
CA LEU A 803 21.69 -18.47 2.63
C LEU A 803 21.89 -19.46 1.48
N ARG A 804 23.07 -19.44 0.85
CA ARG A 804 23.50 -20.47 -0.10
C ARG A 804 24.90 -20.98 0.27
N ARG A 805 25.24 -22.16 -0.21
CA ARG A 805 26.56 -22.76 -0.03
C ARG A 805 27.61 -21.80 -0.60
N ASP A 806 28.64 -21.52 0.18
CA ASP A 806 29.72 -20.59 -0.15
C ASP A 806 29.28 -19.11 -0.29
N GLU A 807 28.04 -18.78 0.06
CA GLU A 807 27.46 -17.42 0.09
C GLU A 807 26.84 -17.15 1.48
N GLY A 808 27.69 -17.06 2.52
CA GLY A 808 27.27 -16.98 3.92
C GLY A 808 27.09 -15.58 4.48
N GLY A 809 27.42 -14.53 3.72
CA GLY A 809 27.51 -13.15 4.19
C GLY A 809 26.25 -12.29 4.06
N SER A 810 26.43 -10.99 4.30
CA SER A 810 25.39 -9.97 4.26
C SER A 810 24.70 -9.88 2.89
N ASP A 811 25.47 -9.98 1.80
CA ASP A 811 24.95 -9.75 0.44
C ASP A 811 23.86 -10.76 0.07
N ARG A 812 24.09 -12.04 0.41
CA ARG A 812 23.11 -13.10 0.19
C ARG A 812 21.88 -12.92 1.07
N LEU A 813 22.06 -12.59 2.34
CA LEU A 813 20.94 -12.35 3.25
C LEU A 813 20.09 -11.14 2.79
N LEU A 814 20.73 -10.04 2.41
CA LEU A 814 20.04 -8.86 1.86
C LEU A 814 19.28 -9.19 0.59
N ALA A 815 19.87 -9.98 -0.32
CA ALA A 815 19.17 -10.45 -1.50
C ALA A 815 17.95 -11.32 -1.17
N SER A 816 18.01 -12.14 -0.11
CA SER A 816 16.88 -12.97 0.33
C SER A 816 15.78 -12.13 1.00
N LEU A 817 16.14 -11.14 1.83
CA LEU A 817 15.22 -10.15 2.40
C LEU A 817 14.54 -9.33 1.31
N ALA A 818 15.29 -8.89 0.32
CA ALA A 818 14.79 -8.18 -0.85
C ALA A 818 13.80 -9.03 -1.65
N ASP A 819 14.12 -10.30 -1.93
CA ASP A 819 13.24 -11.22 -2.66
C ASP A 819 11.91 -11.44 -1.91
N ALA A 820 11.97 -11.62 -0.58
CA ALA A 820 10.77 -11.68 0.25
C ALA A 820 9.97 -10.37 0.21
N TYR A 821 10.64 -9.22 0.32
CA TYR A 821 10.01 -7.90 0.31
C TYR A 821 9.28 -7.62 -1.01
N VAL A 822 9.91 -7.90 -2.16
CA VAL A 822 9.30 -7.62 -3.46
C VAL A 822 8.10 -8.53 -3.76
N HIS A 823 8.02 -9.70 -3.10
CA HIS A 823 6.87 -10.60 -3.19
C HIS A 823 5.82 -10.37 -2.10
N GLY A 824 5.98 -9.34 -1.26
CA GLY A 824 4.93 -8.87 -0.35
C GLY A 824 5.12 -9.22 1.12
N VAL A 825 6.20 -9.92 1.49
CA VAL A 825 6.55 -10.14 2.90
C VAL A 825 6.97 -8.80 3.52
N PRO A 826 6.41 -8.39 4.66
CA PRO A 826 6.81 -7.15 5.32
C PRO A 826 8.23 -7.29 5.90
N VAL A 827 9.14 -6.40 5.50
CA VAL A 827 10.50 -6.30 6.01
C VAL A 827 10.67 -4.95 6.68
N ASP A 828 11.17 -4.95 7.92
CA ASP A 828 11.53 -3.74 8.64
C ASP A 828 12.94 -3.31 8.24
N TRP A 829 13.02 -2.48 7.20
CA TRP A 829 14.29 -1.94 6.71
C TRP A 829 14.97 -1.02 7.74
N THR A 830 14.25 -0.45 8.71
CA THR A 830 14.85 0.40 9.75
C THR A 830 15.68 -0.40 10.75
N ALA A 831 15.39 -1.71 10.89
CA ALA A 831 16.20 -2.62 11.67
C ALA A 831 17.47 -3.07 10.94
N ILE A 832 17.57 -2.86 9.62
CA ILE A 832 18.68 -3.34 8.78
C ILE A 832 19.63 -2.21 8.38
N LEU A 833 19.06 -1.07 7.97
CA LEU A 833 19.82 0.07 7.46
C LEU A 833 20.58 0.79 8.59
N PRO A 834 21.73 1.41 8.28
CA PRO A 834 22.37 2.38 9.16
C PRO A 834 21.39 3.47 9.54
N VAL A 835 21.37 3.82 10.82
CA VAL A 835 20.58 4.94 11.34
C VAL A 835 21.01 6.21 10.61
N ALA A 836 20.07 6.86 9.93
CA ALA A 836 20.32 8.13 9.25
C ALA A 836 20.66 9.24 10.25
N GLU A 837 21.44 10.24 9.81
CA GLU A 837 21.62 11.48 10.58
C GLU A 837 20.39 12.37 10.45
N ARG A 838 19.73 12.31 9.28
CA ARG A 838 18.50 13.03 9.00
C ARG A 838 17.67 12.35 7.93
N ILE A 839 16.37 12.60 7.97
CA ILE A 839 15.49 12.33 6.82
C ILE A 839 15.73 13.42 5.77
N VAL A 840 15.87 13.04 4.51
CA VAL A 840 16.09 13.95 3.37
C VAL A 840 14.81 14.09 2.53
N ASP A 841 14.75 15.15 1.72
CA ASP A 841 13.65 15.31 0.77
C ASP A 841 13.89 14.38 -0.42
N LEU A 842 12.83 13.75 -0.92
CA LEU A 842 12.87 12.86 -2.08
C LEU A 842 11.77 13.27 -3.07
N PRO A 843 11.89 12.92 -4.35
CA PRO A 843 10.82 13.13 -5.32
C PRO A 843 9.50 12.48 -4.88
N THR A 844 8.38 13.09 -5.27
CA THR A 844 7.05 12.51 -5.10
C THR A 844 6.75 11.49 -6.20
N TYR A 845 5.67 10.73 -6.01
CA TYR A 845 5.23 9.64 -6.88
C TYR A 845 5.11 10.03 -8.36
N ALA A 846 5.60 9.16 -9.23
CA ALA A 846 5.51 9.26 -10.69
C ALA A 846 4.14 8.82 -11.25
N PHE A 847 3.12 9.67 -11.06
CA PHE A 847 1.78 9.46 -11.63
C PHE A 847 1.82 9.21 -13.14
N GLN A 848 1.17 8.12 -13.58
CA GLN A 848 1.05 7.69 -14.97
C GLN A 848 -0.27 8.23 -15.55
N ARG A 849 -0.27 9.54 -15.83
CA ARG A 849 -1.50 10.25 -16.19
C ARG A 849 -1.99 9.85 -17.58
N THR A 850 -3.29 9.61 -17.67
CA THR A 850 -4.00 9.48 -18.95
C THR A 850 -5.09 10.55 -19.04
N ARG A 851 -5.51 10.86 -20.26
CA ARG A 851 -6.51 11.91 -20.50
C ARG A 851 -7.90 11.43 -20.10
N HIS A 852 -8.57 12.23 -19.26
CA HIS A 852 -9.95 12.05 -18.84
C HIS A 852 -10.73 13.37 -18.98
N TRP A 853 -11.63 13.44 -19.96
CA TRP A 853 -12.45 14.64 -20.18
C TRP A 853 -13.77 14.31 -20.89
N LEU A 854 -14.91 14.55 -20.25
CA LEU A 854 -16.21 14.45 -20.93
C LEU A 854 -16.34 15.49 -22.04
N THR A 855 -16.57 15.02 -23.26
CA THR A 855 -16.94 15.84 -24.43
C THR A 855 -18.38 15.56 -24.84
N ASP A 856 -18.97 16.40 -25.70
CA ASP A 856 -20.33 16.19 -26.21
C ASP A 856 -20.48 14.85 -26.98
N GLU A 857 -19.40 14.29 -27.51
CA GLU A 857 -19.41 12.94 -28.12
C GLU A 857 -19.62 11.83 -27.08
N HIS A 858 -19.16 12.03 -25.83
CA HIS A 858 -19.38 11.10 -24.71
C HIS A 858 -20.81 11.16 -24.18
N THR A 859 -21.52 12.28 -24.39
CA THR A 859 -22.91 12.47 -23.97
C THR A 859 -23.92 12.11 -25.05
N THR A 860 -23.49 12.06 -26.32
CA THR A 860 -24.37 11.84 -27.50
C THR A 860 -24.14 10.52 -28.23
N ARG A 861 -23.37 9.57 -27.66
CA ARG A 861 -23.43 8.20 -28.17
C ARG A 861 -24.92 7.80 -28.12
N PRO A 862 -25.60 7.57 -29.26
CA PRO A 862 -26.91 6.94 -29.18
C PRO A 862 -26.65 5.69 -28.35
N ALA A 863 -27.54 5.38 -27.40
CA ALA A 863 -27.56 4.05 -26.82
C ALA A 863 -27.39 3.10 -28.01
N ALA A 864 -26.18 2.53 -28.17
CA ALA A 864 -25.84 1.76 -29.35
C ALA A 864 -26.82 0.61 -29.29
N GLU A 865 -27.87 0.68 -30.11
CA GLU A 865 -29.22 0.22 -29.76
C GLU A 865 -29.16 -0.63 -28.50
N ALA A 866 -29.37 -0.02 -27.32
CA ALA A 866 -29.89 -0.83 -26.23
C ALA A 866 -31.05 -1.55 -26.91
N PRO A 867 -30.96 -2.88 -27.15
CA PRO A 867 -31.90 -3.56 -28.02
C PRO A 867 -33.23 -3.09 -27.49
N THR A 868 -33.99 -2.40 -28.35
CA THR A 868 -35.22 -1.72 -27.95
C THR A 868 -35.89 -2.62 -26.94
N MET A 869 -36.16 -2.12 -25.75
CA MET A 869 -36.95 -2.83 -24.75
C MET A 869 -38.35 -3.11 -25.33
N SER A 870 -38.44 -4.00 -26.31
CA SER A 870 -39.55 -4.92 -26.41
C SER A 870 -39.39 -5.84 -25.21
N ALA A 871 -40.51 -6.13 -24.55
CA ALA A 871 -40.58 -7.22 -23.58
C ALA A 871 -39.72 -8.41 -24.01
N PRO A 872 -38.99 -9.08 -23.09
CA PRO A 872 -38.02 -10.08 -23.47
C PRO A 872 -38.67 -11.12 -24.36
N VAL A 873 -38.22 -11.21 -25.62
CA VAL A 873 -38.30 -12.48 -26.33
C VAL A 873 -37.29 -13.38 -25.61
N PRO A 874 -37.70 -14.51 -25.03
CA PRO A 874 -36.77 -15.40 -24.35
C PRO A 874 -35.78 -15.93 -25.39
N VAL A 875 -34.57 -15.39 -25.43
CA VAL A 875 -33.44 -16.10 -26.01
C VAL A 875 -33.08 -17.18 -25.00
N PRO A 876 -32.95 -18.46 -25.39
CA PRO A 876 -32.50 -19.49 -24.47
C PRO A 876 -31.13 -19.08 -23.93
N VAL A 877 -31.05 -18.79 -22.64
CA VAL A 877 -29.77 -18.68 -21.95
C VAL A 877 -29.14 -20.06 -22.03
N THR A 878 -28.13 -20.23 -22.88
CA THR A 878 -27.25 -21.39 -22.77
C THR A 878 -26.52 -21.22 -21.45
N VAL A 879 -26.99 -21.94 -20.43
CA VAL A 879 -26.34 -21.99 -19.12
C VAL A 879 -24.85 -22.32 -19.37
N PRO A 880 -23.91 -21.50 -18.88
CA PRO A 880 -22.50 -21.78 -19.08
C PRO A 880 -22.11 -23.10 -18.43
N ASP A 881 -21.86 -24.14 -19.23
CA ASP A 881 -21.63 -25.53 -18.76
C ASP A 881 -20.33 -25.73 -17.95
N THR A 882 -19.51 -24.69 -17.78
CA THR A 882 -18.26 -24.76 -17.00
C THR A 882 -18.02 -23.46 -16.21
N GLU A 883 -17.44 -23.59 -15.02
CA GLU A 883 -17.06 -22.45 -14.16
C GLU A 883 -16.14 -21.45 -14.89
N ARG A 884 -15.26 -21.94 -15.78
CA ARG A 884 -14.41 -21.09 -16.63
C ARG A 884 -15.22 -20.17 -17.55
N ARG A 885 -16.32 -20.65 -18.13
CA ARG A 885 -17.21 -19.81 -18.97
C ARG A 885 -18.00 -18.81 -18.13
N VAL A 886 -18.36 -19.16 -16.89
CA VAL A 886 -18.96 -18.21 -15.94
C VAL A 886 -17.95 -17.11 -15.58
N LEU A 887 -16.68 -17.46 -15.36
CA LEU A 887 -15.61 -16.49 -15.13
C LEU A 887 -15.43 -15.55 -16.32
N ASP A 888 -15.43 -16.06 -17.54
CA ASP A 888 -15.34 -15.22 -18.75
C ASP A 888 -16.56 -14.28 -18.88
N LEU A 889 -17.76 -14.74 -18.52
CA LEU A 889 -18.98 -13.93 -18.48
C LEU A 889 -18.88 -12.81 -17.43
N VAL A 890 -18.45 -13.14 -16.20
CA VAL A 890 -18.24 -12.15 -15.13
C VAL A 890 -17.22 -11.11 -15.56
N ARG A 891 -16.07 -11.53 -16.11
CA ARG A 891 -15.01 -10.63 -16.58
C ARG A 891 -15.46 -9.76 -17.75
N GLY A 892 -16.24 -10.30 -18.68
CA GLY A 892 -16.79 -9.56 -19.81
C GLY A 892 -17.82 -8.50 -19.40
N HIS A 893 -18.69 -8.80 -18.43
CA HIS A 893 -19.59 -7.79 -17.88
C HIS A 893 -18.83 -6.76 -17.04
N ALA A 894 -17.86 -7.20 -16.25
CA ALA A 894 -17.05 -6.31 -15.42
C ALA A 894 -16.22 -5.32 -16.25
N SER A 895 -15.57 -5.78 -17.32
CA SER A 895 -14.79 -4.89 -18.21
C SER A 895 -15.67 -3.83 -18.84
N ALA A 896 -16.87 -4.22 -19.31
CA ALA A 896 -17.82 -3.31 -19.90
C ALA A 896 -18.43 -2.31 -18.90
N VAL A 897 -18.41 -2.61 -17.60
CA VAL A 897 -18.86 -1.65 -16.55
C VAL A 897 -17.73 -0.66 -16.22
N LEU A 898 -16.50 -1.16 -16.11
CA LEU A 898 -15.31 -0.35 -15.82
C LEU A 898 -14.88 0.55 -17.01
N GLY A 899 -15.34 0.24 -18.22
CA GLY A 899 -14.97 0.97 -19.45
C GLY A 899 -13.65 0.49 -20.05
N HIS A 900 -13.28 -0.77 -19.87
CA HIS A 900 -12.15 -1.39 -20.56
C HIS A 900 -12.55 -1.90 -21.95
N ASP A 901 -11.58 -1.96 -22.86
CA ASP A 901 -11.81 -2.45 -24.23
C ASP A 901 -12.19 -3.94 -24.29
N ASP A 902 -11.67 -4.75 -23.36
CA ASP A 902 -11.92 -6.19 -23.29
C ASP A 902 -11.87 -6.77 -21.86
N ALA A 903 -12.20 -8.05 -21.74
CA ALA A 903 -12.17 -8.79 -20.47
C ALA A 903 -10.76 -9.01 -19.90
N ALA A 904 -9.70 -8.81 -20.69
CA ALA A 904 -8.32 -8.96 -20.23
C ALA A 904 -7.92 -7.82 -19.27
N GLY A 905 -8.58 -6.66 -19.37
CA GLY A 905 -8.47 -5.56 -18.40
C GLY A 905 -8.95 -5.90 -16.98
N VAL A 906 -9.68 -7.00 -16.79
CA VAL A 906 -10.18 -7.44 -15.48
C VAL A 906 -9.41 -8.66 -15.00
N HIS A 907 -8.69 -8.51 -13.88
CA HIS A 907 -7.93 -9.57 -13.24
C HIS A 907 -8.86 -10.55 -12.49
N PRO A 908 -8.73 -11.87 -12.69
CA PRO A 908 -9.68 -12.85 -12.18
C PRO A 908 -9.72 -12.95 -10.65
N THR A 909 -8.58 -12.75 -9.97
CA THR A 909 -8.48 -12.95 -8.50
C THR A 909 -8.28 -11.66 -7.72
N ARG A 910 -8.19 -10.50 -8.40
CA ARG A 910 -8.06 -9.21 -7.71
C ARG A 910 -9.45 -8.76 -7.27
N THR A 911 -9.57 -8.13 -6.11
CA THR A 911 -10.90 -7.68 -5.66
C THR A 911 -11.46 -6.64 -6.61
N PHE A 912 -12.78 -6.64 -6.83
CA PHE A 912 -13.48 -5.65 -7.65
C PHE A 912 -13.15 -4.22 -7.20
N LYS A 913 -13.09 -3.98 -5.89
CA LYS A 913 -12.68 -2.68 -5.33
C LYS A 913 -11.31 -2.24 -5.82
N ALA A 914 -10.31 -3.12 -5.77
CA ALA A 914 -8.95 -2.80 -6.22
C ALA A 914 -8.83 -2.72 -7.76
N GLN A 915 -9.91 -3.02 -8.49
CA GLN A 915 -10.01 -2.87 -9.95
C GLN A 915 -10.87 -1.67 -10.36
N GLY A 916 -11.31 -0.85 -9.40
CA GLY A 916 -12.06 0.38 -9.68
C GLY A 916 -13.57 0.28 -9.51
N PHE A 917 -14.10 -0.80 -8.92
CA PHE A 917 -15.54 -0.87 -8.58
C PHE A 917 -15.87 -0.06 -7.33
N GLY A 918 -16.53 1.08 -7.53
CA GLY A 918 -17.30 1.78 -6.51
C GLY A 918 -18.72 1.22 -6.34
N SER A 919 -19.46 1.74 -5.35
CA SER A 919 -20.84 1.29 -5.05
C SER A 919 -21.80 1.38 -6.25
N VAL A 920 -21.65 2.41 -7.10
CA VAL A 920 -22.49 2.60 -8.29
C VAL A 920 -22.20 1.52 -9.34
N LEU A 921 -20.92 1.28 -9.66
CA LEU A 921 -20.50 0.28 -10.64
C LEU A 921 -20.80 -1.14 -10.15
N ALA A 922 -20.72 -1.40 -8.85
CA ALA A 922 -21.07 -2.70 -8.27
C ALA A 922 -22.55 -3.05 -8.50
N VAL A 923 -23.46 -2.07 -8.33
CA VAL A 923 -24.89 -2.25 -8.61
C VAL A 923 -25.15 -2.45 -10.11
N GLU A 924 -24.44 -1.72 -10.98
CA GLU A 924 -24.54 -1.91 -12.43
C GLU A 924 -24.09 -3.33 -12.84
N LEU A 925 -22.96 -3.81 -12.32
CA LEU A 925 -22.47 -5.17 -12.57
C LEU A 925 -23.48 -6.23 -12.10
N ARG A 926 -24.01 -6.10 -10.88
CA ARG A 926 -25.06 -7.00 -10.38
C ARG A 926 -26.26 -7.03 -11.32
N ASN A 927 -26.75 -5.88 -11.76
CA ASN A 927 -27.91 -5.81 -12.67
C ASN A 927 -27.64 -6.48 -14.02
N ARG A 928 -26.44 -6.26 -14.58
CA ARG A 928 -26.02 -6.91 -15.83
C ARG A 928 -25.94 -8.43 -15.67
N LEU A 929 -25.34 -8.90 -14.58
CA LEU A 929 -25.24 -10.33 -14.29
C LEU A 929 -26.61 -10.95 -14.06
N ALA A 930 -27.47 -10.35 -13.24
CA ALA A 930 -28.83 -10.84 -13.00
C ALA A 930 -29.64 -10.93 -14.30
N SER A 931 -29.48 -9.95 -15.21
CA SER A 931 -30.12 -10.00 -16.52
C SER A 931 -29.54 -11.08 -17.44
N ALA A 932 -28.23 -11.34 -17.36
CA ALA A 932 -27.55 -12.32 -18.21
C ALA A 932 -27.77 -13.77 -17.74
N THR A 933 -27.93 -13.98 -16.44
CA THR A 933 -28.10 -15.31 -15.82
C THR A 933 -29.55 -15.63 -15.47
N ALA A 934 -30.43 -14.63 -15.47
CA ALA A 934 -31.81 -14.71 -14.95
C ALA A 934 -31.91 -15.10 -13.47
N LEU A 935 -30.82 -14.95 -12.70
CA LEU A 935 -30.78 -15.19 -11.26
C LEU A 935 -31.24 -13.97 -10.47
N ASP A 936 -31.86 -14.20 -9.31
CA ASP A 936 -32.11 -13.15 -8.32
C ASP A 936 -30.85 -12.97 -7.45
N LEU A 937 -30.03 -11.99 -7.80
CA LEU A 937 -28.73 -11.79 -7.17
C LEU A 937 -28.82 -10.83 -5.96
N PRO A 938 -28.18 -11.16 -4.82
CA PRO A 938 -28.22 -10.34 -3.62
C PRO A 938 -27.66 -8.93 -3.85
N GLN A 939 -28.14 -7.95 -3.07
CA GLN A 939 -27.64 -6.58 -3.17
C GLN A 939 -26.15 -6.45 -2.80
N GLY A 940 -25.67 -7.33 -1.92
CA GLY A 940 -24.28 -7.41 -1.46
C GLY A 940 -23.33 -8.18 -2.37
N LEU A 941 -23.78 -8.69 -3.53
CA LEU A 941 -23.07 -9.66 -4.37
C LEU A 941 -21.55 -9.41 -4.53
N VAL A 942 -21.17 -8.20 -4.94
CA VAL A 942 -19.76 -7.83 -5.20
C VAL A 942 -18.93 -7.68 -3.92
N PHE A 943 -19.57 -7.51 -2.77
CA PHE A 943 -18.90 -7.46 -1.46
C PHE A 943 -18.79 -8.84 -0.81
N ASP A 944 -19.81 -9.67 -0.99
CA ASP A 944 -19.84 -11.05 -0.48
C ASP A 944 -18.91 -11.96 -1.29
N TYR A 945 -18.78 -11.68 -2.60
CA TYR A 945 -17.86 -12.36 -3.53
C TYR A 945 -16.92 -11.32 -4.16
N PRO A 946 -15.84 -10.96 -3.44
CA PRO A 946 -15.08 -9.76 -3.74
C PRO A 946 -14.22 -9.83 -4.99
N SER A 947 -13.99 -11.00 -5.60
CA SER A 947 -13.25 -11.15 -6.87
C SER A 947 -14.09 -11.78 -7.99
N PRO A 948 -13.73 -11.57 -9.27
CA PRO A 948 -14.39 -12.24 -10.39
C PRO A 948 -14.39 -13.77 -10.28
N ALA A 949 -13.32 -14.37 -9.77
CA ALA A 949 -13.21 -15.81 -9.56
C ALA A 949 -14.20 -16.31 -8.51
N GLU A 950 -14.23 -15.69 -7.32
CA GLU A 950 -15.19 -16.06 -6.26
C GLU A 950 -16.64 -15.85 -6.70
N LEU A 951 -16.91 -14.75 -7.42
CA LEU A 951 -18.24 -14.49 -7.95
C LEU A 951 -18.62 -15.50 -9.04
N ALA A 952 -17.67 -15.92 -9.87
CA ALA A 952 -17.91 -16.97 -10.86
C ALA A 952 -18.20 -18.31 -10.21
N SER A 953 -17.48 -18.69 -9.15
CA SER A 953 -17.75 -19.91 -8.38
C SER A 953 -19.15 -19.88 -7.77
N TYR A 954 -19.56 -18.73 -7.18
CA TYR A 954 -20.90 -18.55 -6.65
C TYR A 954 -21.98 -18.68 -7.73
N LEU A 955 -21.84 -17.93 -8.84
CA LEU A 955 -22.79 -17.99 -9.95
C LEU A 955 -22.86 -19.37 -10.59
N TYR A 956 -21.73 -20.08 -10.67
CA TYR A 956 -21.71 -21.45 -11.18
C TYR A 956 -22.53 -22.38 -10.29
N ALA A 957 -22.38 -22.29 -8.96
CA ALA A 957 -23.16 -23.06 -8.00
C ALA A 957 -24.67 -22.75 -8.07
N GLU A 958 -25.05 -21.49 -8.25
CA GLU A 958 -26.46 -21.08 -8.40
C GLU A 958 -27.08 -21.53 -9.73
N LEU A 959 -26.28 -21.58 -10.81
CA LEU A 959 -26.72 -22.05 -12.13
C LEU A 959 -26.77 -23.57 -12.24
N HIS A 960 -26.01 -24.28 -11.41
CA HIS A 960 -25.90 -25.74 -11.37
C HIS A 960 -26.17 -26.23 -9.94
N PRO A 961 -27.40 -26.02 -9.41
CA PRO A 961 -27.72 -26.42 -8.06
C PRO A 961 -27.56 -27.92 -7.89
N ASP A 962 -26.85 -28.33 -6.83
CA ASP A 962 -26.66 -29.74 -6.47
C ASP A 962 -28.04 -30.40 -6.27
N PRO A 963 -28.35 -31.53 -6.94
CA PRO A 963 -29.61 -32.24 -6.75
C PRO A 963 -29.71 -32.95 -5.38
N LEU A 964 -28.60 -33.16 -4.66
CA LEU A 964 -28.56 -33.92 -3.41
C LEU A 964 -29.39 -33.30 -2.27
N PRO A 965 -29.31 -32.00 -1.95
CA PRO A 965 -30.14 -31.38 -0.91
C PRO A 965 -31.64 -31.54 -1.17
N ALA A 966 -32.09 -31.35 -2.42
CA ALA A 966 -33.50 -31.51 -2.79
C ALA A 966 -33.96 -32.98 -2.68
N ALA A 967 -33.08 -33.94 -2.98
CA ALA A 967 -33.33 -35.36 -2.79
C ALA A 967 -33.41 -35.73 -1.29
N VAL A 968 -32.55 -35.15 -0.45
CA VAL A 968 -32.57 -35.35 1.01
C VAL A 968 -33.83 -34.75 1.63
N ASP A 969 -34.22 -33.53 1.26
CA ASP A 969 -35.46 -32.89 1.71
C ASP A 969 -36.69 -33.71 1.31
N SER A 970 -36.69 -34.25 0.08
CA SER A 970 -37.74 -35.16 -0.40
C SER A 970 -37.78 -36.46 0.42
N LEU A 971 -36.62 -37.00 0.78
CA LEU A 971 -36.48 -38.21 1.60
C LEU A 971 -36.97 -37.96 3.03
N GLU A 972 -36.65 -36.82 3.63
CA GLU A 972 -37.13 -36.40 4.94
C GLU A 972 -38.65 -36.21 4.94
N LEU A 973 -39.22 -35.61 3.89
CA LEU A 973 -40.66 -35.44 3.75
C LEU A 973 -41.40 -36.79 3.63
N VAL A 974 -40.82 -37.75 2.91
CA VAL A 974 -41.34 -39.13 2.78
C VAL A 974 -41.24 -39.89 4.12
N LEU A 975 -40.13 -39.74 4.85
CA LEU A 975 -39.95 -40.35 6.17
C LEU A 975 -40.89 -39.74 7.23
N ALA A 976 -41.14 -38.43 7.15
CA ALA A 976 -42.03 -37.69 8.04
C ALA A 976 -43.51 -38.03 7.80
N SER A 977 -43.91 -38.30 6.55
CA SER A 977 -45.29 -38.64 6.17
C SER A 977 -45.65 -40.13 6.38
N ALA A 978 -44.68 -41.00 6.64
CA ALA A 978 -44.93 -42.41 6.97
C ALA A 978 -45.59 -42.54 8.36
N THR A 979 -46.88 -42.88 8.41
CA THR A 979 -47.66 -43.06 9.65
C THR A 979 -47.61 -44.48 10.23
N ASP A 980 -47.07 -45.45 9.49
CA ASP A 980 -46.90 -46.85 9.90
C ASP A 980 -45.43 -47.12 10.29
N SER A 981 -45.17 -47.63 11.49
CA SER A 981 -43.81 -47.91 11.96
C SER A 981 -43.10 -48.94 11.07
N SER A 982 -43.85 -49.84 10.44
CA SER A 982 -43.28 -50.84 9.54
C SER A 982 -42.68 -50.24 8.26
N ALA A 983 -43.24 -49.13 7.78
CA ALA A 983 -42.74 -48.42 6.58
C ALA A 983 -41.46 -47.64 6.90
N ARG A 984 -41.41 -47.03 8.10
CA ARG A 984 -40.25 -46.27 8.56
C ARG A 984 -39.05 -47.17 8.83
N ASP A 985 -39.26 -48.35 9.42
CA ASP A 985 -38.22 -49.36 9.66
C ASP A 985 -37.67 -49.96 8.36
N ARG A 986 -38.52 -50.16 7.33
CA ARG A 986 -38.08 -50.60 6.00
C ARG A 986 -37.23 -49.54 5.30
N ALA A 987 -37.63 -48.27 5.37
CA ALA A 987 -36.87 -47.16 4.78
C ALA A 987 -35.50 -46.99 5.47
N LEU A 988 -35.46 -47.06 6.81
CA LEU A 988 -34.21 -47.03 7.59
C LEU A 988 -33.27 -48.20 7.26
N ALA A 989 -33.79 -49.43 7.20
CA ALA A 989 -32.99 -50.60 6.83
C ALA A 989 -32.43 -50.49 5.39
N ARG A 990 -33.18 -49.86 4.48
CA ARG A 990 -32.75 -49.63 3.09
C ARG A 990 -31.69 -48.53 2.99
N LEU A 991 -31.86 -47.43 3.73
CA LEU A 991 -30.87 -46.34 3.87
C LEU A 991 -29.57 -46.85 4.48
N GLU A 992 -29.64 -47.67 5.53
CA GLU A 992 -28.46 -48.32 6.11
C GLU A 992 -27.78 -49.28 5.13
N SER A 993 -28.55 -49.98 4.29
CA SER A 993 -28.01 -50.86 3.24
C SER A 993 -27.29 -50.05 2.14
N LEU A 994 -27.88 -48.93 1.70
CA LEU A 994 -27.28 -48.01 0.74
C LEU A 994 -26.00 -47.39 1.33
N LEU A 995 -26.05 -46.88 2.57
CA LEU A 995 -24.89 -46.32 3.29
C LEU A 995 -23.76 -47.32 3.50
N ARG A 996 -24.06 -48.61 3.68
CA ARG A 996 -23.04 -49.67 3.70
C ARG A 996 -22.45 -49.91 2.30
N GLY A 997 -23.28 -49.93 1.25
CA GLY A 997 -22.82 -50.01 -0.14
C GLY A 997 -21.92 -48.84 -0.55
N PHE A 998 -22.20 -47.63 -0.04
CA PHE A 998 -21.39 -46.43 -0.27
C PHE A 998 -20.07 -46.40 0.52
N ARG A 999 -19.94 -47.15 1.61
CA ARG A 999 -18.70 -47.25 2.40
C ARG A 999 -17.68 -48.23 1.83
N ASP A 1000 -18.11 -49.18 1.00
CA ASP A 1000 -17.26 -50.24 0.45
C ASP A 1000 -16.87 -50.03 -1.03
N ALA A 1001 -17.26 -48.92 -1.67
CA ALA A 1001 -16.99 -48.68 -3.10
C ALA A 1001 -15.97 -47.54 -3.34
N GLU A 1002 -14.74 -47.91 -3.71
CA GLU A 1002 -13.68 -47.02 -4.19
C GLU A 1002 -13.96 -46.36 -5.56
N SER A 1003 -15.14 -46.56 -6.18
CA SER A 1003 -15.41 -46.12 -7.57
C SER A 1003 -16.23 -44.83 -7.71
N LEU A 1004 -16.38 -44.01 -6.66
CA LEU A 1004 -17.24 -42.82 -6.73
C LEU A 1004 -16.67 -41.66 -7.57
N TYR A 1005 -15.41 -41.72 -8.00
CA TYR A 1005 -14.80 -40.67 -8.84
C TYR A 1005 -15.07 -40.85 -10.35
N ALA A 1006 -15.85 -41.86 -10.76
CA ALA A 1006 -16.11 -42.16 -12.18
C ALA A 1006 -17.60 -42.30 -12.54
N THR A 1007 -18.51 -42.27 -11.57
CA THR A 1007 -19.95 -42.46 -11.81
C THR A 1007 -20.61 -41.11 -12.04
N THR A 1008 -21.39 -40.98 -13.11
CA THR A 1008 -22.09 -39.72 -13.43
C THR A 1008 -23.35 -39.54 -12.58
N ASP A 1009 -23.78 -38.31 -12.32
CA ASP A 1009 -24.97 -38.00 -11.52
C ASP A 1009 -26.25 -38.67 -12.07
N ASP A 1010 -26.34 -38.82 -13.39
CA ASP A 1010 -27.44 -39.51 -14.07
C ASP A 1010 -27.46 -41.02 -13.77
N GLU A 1011 -26.30 -41.67 -13.62
CA GLU A 1011 -26.20 -43.08 -13.24
C GLU A 1011 -26.54 -43.29 -11.77
N LEU A 1012 -26.19 -42.33 -10.91
CA LEU A 1012 -26.53 -42.35 -9.49
C LEU A 1012 -28.06 -42.19 -9.29
N LEU A 1013 -28.68 -41.26 -10.03
CA LEU A 1013 -30.11 -41.03 -10.02
C LEU A 1013 -30.89 -42.21 -10.60
N ALA A 1014 -30.42 -42.81 -11.70
CA ALA A 1014 -31.02 -44.02 -12.25
C ALA A 1014 -30.95 -45.21 -11.27
N LEU A 1015 -29.87 -45.34 -10.49
CA LEU A 1015 -29.75 -46.35 -9.45
C LEU A 1015 -30.75 -46.13 -8.31
N ILE A 1016 -30.93 -44.88 -7.89
CA ILE A 1016 -31.88 -44.48 -6.85
C ILE A 1016 -33.33 -44.73 -7.31
N ASP A 1017 -33.69 -44.33 -8.52
CA ASP A 1017 -35.04 -44.55 -9.08
C ASP A 1017 -35.36 -46.04 -9.27
N THR A 1018 -34.38 -46.82 -9.75
CA THR A 1018 -34.55 -48.27 -9.98
C THR A 1018 -34.65 -49.07 -8.67
N GLU A 1019 -33.92 -48.68 -7.62
CA GLU A 1019 -33.88 -49.41 -6.34
C GLU A 1019 -34.91 -48.95 -5.30
N LEU A 1020 -35.45 -47.73 -5.42
CA LEU A 1020 -36.50 -47.19 -4.52
C LEU A 1020 -37.92 -47.33 -5.06
N GLY A 1021 -38.12 -47.77 -6.31
CA GLY A 1021 -39.43 -48.11 -6.86
C GLY A 1021 -40.38 -46.92 -7.02
N LEU A 1022 -39.84 -45.75 -7.37
CA LEU A 1022 -40.63 -44.56 -7.67
C LEU A 1022 -40.99 -44.54 -9.17
N GLU A 1023 -41.84 -45.46 -9.63
CA GLU A 1023 -42.48 -45.27 -10.95
C GLU A 1023 -43.43 -44.07 -10.87
N ARG A 1024 -43.05 -42.96 -11.52
CA ARG A 1024 -43.93 -41.83 -11.79
C ARG A 1024 -44.92 -42.24 -12.89
N ASP A 1025 -46.15 -42.58 -12.52
CA ASP A 1025 -47.28 -42.49 -13.44
C ASP A 1025 -47.44 -41.01 -13.86
N HIS A 1026 -47.44 -40.80 -15.18
CA HIS A 1026 -47.32 -39.55 -15.95
C HIS A 1026 -47.85 -38.23 -15.35
#